data_AF-A0A561EQJ0-F1
#
_entry.id   AF-A0A561EQJ0-F1
#
_cell.length_a   1.000
_cell.length_b   1.000
_cell.length_c   1.000
_cell.angle_alpha   90.00
_cell.angle_beta   90.00
_cell.angle_gamma   90.00
#
_symmetry.space_group_name_H-M   'P 1'
#
loop_
_entity.id
_entity.type
_entity.pdbx_description
1 polymer ?
#
loop_
_entity_poly.entity_id
_entity_poly.type
_entity_poly.pdbx_seq_one_letter_code
_entity_poly.pdbx_strand_id
1 'polypeptide(L)'
;MTSADALKTWLTTRTAEQLTELLEQRMLPYSGGPGLEDPARLAEHLLSGNSVMIGLNFLDRAELQVLVTVAVLAERLYGPAPVSAARPGPAGFAGPQLTPRPGVFTVRPPEPSERAVPRDRLLAALGASADRALESLAERALDSLAERALLLPPHGDLLTVPAVLHQQAAELQGLGRPLTILLSDAYKAAEIRLLAENLGLPAARTREEAQGMIVEHLQEAEAVRQLVADAPPDAVELLEALVPGPPLLRTHCFVPDTGSYYGATSKFQFRQGGSGDPGTDWLAARGLLVPVGVDLVELPHEVGAALRDPSAPMPFQPEPPAVGAARPLPAHADGEAQAAATAAASRVELLLRSTAAAPLAVRKTGGIAVRDTRKLAKAIGAPEQHTRLWLDLTANAGLIAPHRDTPPPTRGRKPAPLPPARMLPTARYDSWLAAPPADRLVPLIAAWAVTPEVFSHWPDHDETPVALVTPQDEDAVPLRHALLETLARLPAGYGVGTAATLGEETLGELLEAASWHQLAVEPSSRMKELATATLAEAELLGVVAHGALTPVGHAVLGLLRAGAARWFPAVPGTGVALSEYRALAYAVAELRSALATLVTAPRTTARFQADLTAVVTGAAAPELAELLDSVADRESDGHAVVWRISPASVRRALDAGADAADLLERLTQVSDGGRPLPQTLEYLLKDTARTHGRIRVVRSACCLRSDDEALVLELSKSRALARIGLRRIAPTVLISSAAPAETLAALRLAGYAPVLEAETGTTVVERASQERAAVEMPALDEARHHYGRGPATPAALAAAVLAKVLG
;
A
#
# COMPACT_ATOMS: atom_id res chain seq x y z
N MET A 1 -43.20 -3.50 14.94
CA MET A 1 -42.09 -4.30 14.37
C MET A 1 -40.82 -3.59 14.75
N THR A 2 -39.84 -4.27 15.37
CA THR A 2 -38.57 -3.61 15.71
C THR A 2 -37.76 -3.37 14.44
N SER A 3 -36.82 -2.42 14.47
CA SER A 3 -35.88 -2.18 13.37
C SER A 3 -35.00 -3.40 13.10
N ALA A 4 -34.67 -4.20 14.14
CA ALA A 4 -33.98 -5.46 13.99
C ALA A 4 -34.82 -6.52 13.23
N ASP A 5 -36.12 -6.64 13.54
CA ASP A 5 -37.03 -7.55 12.82
C ASP A 5 -37.24 -7.12 11.35
N ALA A 6 -37.34 -5.81 11.12
CA ALA A 6 -37.45 -5.25 9.78
C ALA A 6 -36.19 -5.55 8.95
N LEU A 7 -35.01 -5.31 9.53
CA LEU A 7 -33.72 -5.56 8.90
C LEU A 7 -33.52 -7.06 8.64
N LYS A 8 -33.84 -7.91 9.62
CA LYS A 8 -33.86 -9.37 9.44
C LYS A 8 -34.69 -9.76 8.23
N THR A 9 -35.93 -9.28 8.14
CA THR A 9 -36.82 -9.60 7.01
C THR A 9 -36.21 -9.13 5.69
N TRP A 10 -35.69 -7.91 5.64
CA TRP A 10 -35.03 -7.37 4.46
C TRP A 10 -33.82 -8.20 4.00
N LEU A 11 -32.94 -8.62 4.92
CA LEU A 11 -31.78 -9.47 4.61
C LEU A 11 -32.19 -10.77 3.89
N THR A 12 -33.32 -11.37 4.29
CA THR A 12 -33.82 -12.61 3.68
C THR A 12 -34.38 -12.42 2.26
N THR A 13 -34.63 -11.18 1.83
CA THR A 13 -35.10 -10.85 0.47
C THR A 13 -33.97 -10.51 -0.50
N ARG A 14 -32.70 -10.59 -0.06
CA ARG A 14 -31.53 -10.25 -0.88
C ARG A 14 -31.07 -11.44 -1.72
N THR A 15 -30.46 -11.12 -2.85
CA THR A 15 -29.70 -12.12 -3.63
C THR A 15 -28.41 -12.48 -2.90
N ALA A 16 -27.81 -13.62 -3.26
CA ALA A 16 -26.52 -14.03 -2.69
C ALA A 16 -25.43 -13.00 -2.98
N GLU A 17 -25.43 -12.40 -4.17
CA GLU A 17 -24.51 -11.35 -4.59
C GLU A 17 -24.67 -10.09 -3.73
N GLN A 18 -25.89 -9.56 -3.60
CA GLN A 18 -26.17 -8.37 -2.78
C GLN A 18 -25.77 -8.56 -1.31
N LEU A 19 -26.08 -9.74 -0.76
CA LEU A 19 -25.72 -10.03 0.64
C LEU A 19 -24.22 -10.21 0.80
N THR A 20 -23.53 -10.83 -0.17
CA THR A 20 -22.06 -10.94 -0.16
C THR A 20 -21.41 -9.57 -0.15
N GLU A 21 -21.87 -8.64 -1.00
CA GLU A 21 -21.36 -7.28 -1.07
C GLU A 21 -21.56 -6.51 0.25
N LEU A 22 -22.76 -6.57 0.83
CA LEU A 22 -23.03 -5.99 2.16
C LEU A 22 -22.08 -6.56 3.22
N LEU A 23 -21.91 -7.89 3.26
CA LEU A 23 -21.05 -8.55 4.24
C LEU A 23 -19.57 -8.16 4.05
N GLU A 24 -19.11 -7.99 2.81
CA GLU A 24 -17.77 -7.51 2.52
C GLU A 24 -17.53 -6.08 3.01
N GLN A 25 -18.47 -5.17 2.74
CA GLN A 25 -18.42 -3.78 3.21
C GLN A 25 -18.50 -3.69 4.74
N ARG A 26 -19.12 -4.68 5.40
CA ARG A 26 -19.19 -4.80 6.86
C ARG A 26 -18.06 -5.63 7.47
N MET A 27 -17.12 -6.10 6.63
CA MET A 27 -15.96 -6.89 7.04
C MET A 27 -16.34 -8.21 7.73
N LEU A 28 -17.49 -8.78 7.36
CA LEU A 28 -18.02 -10.02 7.91
C LEU A 28 -17.57 -11.22 7.07
N PRO A 29 -17.28 -12.38 7.70
CA PRO A 29 -17.50 -12.71 9.11
C PRO A 29 -16.35 -12.32 10.07
N TYR A 30 -15.35 -11.56 9.60
CA TYR A 30 -14.09 -11.31 10.32
C TYR A 30 -14.22 -10.38 11.52
N SER A 31 -15.09 -9.36 11.42
CA SER A 31 -15.38 -8.39 12.49
C SER A 31 -16.50 -8.86 13.45
N GLY A 32 -17.06 -10.05 13.23
CA GLY A 32 -18.28 -10.53 13.85
C GLY A 32 -18.11 -11.70 14.82
N GLY A 33 -19.10 -11.89 15.69
CA GLY A 33 -19.18 -13.05 16.60
C GLY A 33 -19.72 -14.32 15.94
N PRO A 34 -19.76 -15.47 16.64
CA PRO A 34 -20.30 -16.71 16.09
C PRO A 34 -21.82 -16.66 15.92
N GLY A 35 -22.35 -17.41 14.93
CA GLY A 35 -23.79 -17.58 14.72
C GLY A 35 -24.42 -16.55 13.79
N LEU A 36 -23.63 -15.81 13.00
CA LEU A 36 -24.12 -14.82 12.03
C LEU A 36 -24.87 -15.44 10.85
N GLU A 37 -24.81 -16.76 10.68
CA GLU A 37 -25.65 -17.46 9.72
C GLU A 37 -27.15 -17.42 10.09
N ASP A 38 -27.50 -17.03 11.32
CA ASP A 38 -28.88 -16.68 11.70
C ASP A 38 -29.20 -15.23 11.27
N PRO A 39 -30.17 -15.00 10.36
CA PRO A 39 -30.54 -13.65 9.92
C PRO A 39 -30.88 -12.69 11.07
N ALA A 40 -31.43 -13.18 12.19
CA ALA A 40 -31.76 -12.33 13.34
C ALA A 40 -30.49 -11.80 14.02
N ARG A 41 -29.51 -12.68 14.26
CA ARG A 41 -28.21 -12.29 14.84
C ARG A 41 -27.40 -11.41 13.90
N LEU A 42 -27.48 -11.67 12.59
CA LEU A 42 -26.85 -10.80 11.60
C LEU A 42 -27.44 -9.39 11.65
N ALA A 43 -28.76 -9.26 11.71
CA ALA A 43 -29.43 -7.97 11.83
C ALA A 43 -28.99 -7.22 13.11
N GLU A 44 -28.95 -7.90 14.27
CA GLU A 44 -28.45 -7.32 15.52
C GLU A 44 -27.00 -6.87 15.41
N HIS A 45 -26.14 -7.67 14.77
CA HIS A 45 -24.74 -7.31 14.57
C HIS A 45 -24.58 -6.08 13.68
N LEU A 46 -25.32 -6.01 12.56
CA LEU A 46 -25.28 -4.87 11.64
C LEU A 46 -25.72 -3.55 12.32
N LEU A 47 -26.59 -3.63 13.33
CA LEU A 47 -27.02 -2.48 14.14
C LEU A 47 -26.04 -2.13 15.26
N SER A 48 -25.03 -2.95 15.52
CA SER A 48 -24.03 -2.65 16.55
C SER A 48 -23.17 -1.45 16.14
N GLY A 49 -22.76 -0.63 17.11
CA GLY A 49 -21.92 0.55 16.85
C GLY A 49 -20.66 0.22 16.05
N ASN A 50 -19.97 -0.87 16.37
CA ASN A 50 -18.77 -1.29 15.64
C ASN A 50 -19.05 -1.60 14.16
N SER A 51 -20.13 -2.35 13.88
CA SER A 51 -20.49 -2.67 12.50
C SER A 51 -20.90 -1.42 11.74
N VAL A 52 -21.68 -0.52 12.38
CA VAL A 52 -22.08 0.77 11.82
C VAL A 52 -20.87 1.60 11.43
N MET A 53 -19.91 1.78 12.34
CA MET A 53 -18.67 2.53 12.08
C MET A 53 -17.85 1.94 10.94
N ILE A 54 -17.72 0.61 10.85
CA ILE A 54 -17.07 -0.04 9.70
C ILE A 54 -17.76 0.34 8.39
N GLY A 55 -19.10 0.40 8.38
CA GLY A 55 -19.85 0.79 7.18
C GLY A 55 -19.66 2.24 6.77
N LEU A 56 -19.40 3.15 7.74
CA LEU A 56 -19.15 4.56 7.44
C LEU A 56 -17.85 4.78 6.65
N ASN A 57 -16.86 3.89 6.79
CA ASN A 57 -15.59 3.98 6.07
C ASN A 57 -15.72 3.82 4.54
N PHE A 58 -16.90 3.44 4.05
CA PHE A 58 -17.17 3.22 2.63
C PHE A 58 -18.15 4.24 2.04
N LEU A 59 -18.42 5.31 2.77
CA LEU A 59 -19.30 6.38 2.31
C LEU A 59 -18.51 7.46 1.57
N ASP A 60 -19.12 7.96 0.49
CA ASP A 60 -18.71 9.26 -0.05
C ASP A 60 -19.31 10.41 0.78
N ARG A 61 -18.90 11.64 0.47
CA ARG A 61 -19.36 12.84 1.19
C ARG A 61 -20.86 13.09 1.04
N ALA A 62 -21.47 12.76 -0.10
CA ALA A 62 -22.90 12.96 -0.32
C ALA A 62 -23.74 11.99 0.54
N GLU A 63 -23.34 10.72 0.58
CA GLU A 63 -23.97 9.69 1.40
C GLU A 63 -23.85 10.02 2.89
N LEU A 64 -22.68 10.46 3.35
CA LEU A 64 -22.50 10.93 4.73
C LEU A 64 -23.42 12.11 5.03
N GLN A 65 -23.48 13.13 4.17
CA GLN A 65 -24.33 14.31 4.38
C GLN A 65 -25.82 13.96 4.47
N VAL A 66 -26.30 13.02 3.65
CA VAL A 66 -27.67 12.49 3.74
C VAL A 66 -27.89 11.82 5.09
N LEU A 67 -26.98 10.93 5.49
CA LEU A 67 -27.07 10.19 6.76
C LEU A 67 -27.07 11.13 7.98
N VAL A 68 -26.17 12.11 7.98
CA VAL A 68 -26.07 13.14 9.02
C VAL A 68 -27.33 14.00 9.04
N THR A 69 -27.85 14.40 7.88
CA THR A 69 -29.08 15.19 7.82
C THR A 69 -30.27 14.44 8.39
N VAL A 70 -30.40 13.13 8.15
CA VAL A 70 -31.42 12.30 8.81
C VAL A 70 -31.24 12.29 10.33
N ALA A 71 -30.02 12.07 10.83
CA ALA A 71 -29.76 12.06 12.27
C ALA A 71 -30.11 13.39 12.96
N VAL A 72 -29.77 14.51 12.30
CA VAL A 72 -30.01 15.88 12.78
C VAL A 72 -31.48 16.26 12.75
N LEU A 73 -32.21 15.89 11.68
CA LEU A 73 -33.64 16.09 11.62
C LEU A 73 -34.37 15.27 12.70
N ALA A 74 -33.91 14.05 12.98
CA ALA A 74 -34.44 13.25 14.09
C ALA A 74 -34.21 13.95 15.44
N GLU A 75 -33.02 14.52 15.67
CA GLU A 75 -32.75 15.31 16.87
C GLU A 75 -33.65 16.54 16.98
N ARG A 76 -33.88 17.28 15.89
CA ARG A 76 -34.80 18.43 15.88
C ARG A 76 -36.26 18.03 16.18
N LEU A 77 -36.68 16.84 15.75
CA LEU A 77 -38.05 16.35 15.95
C LEU A 77 -38.28 15.74 17.35
N TYR A 78 -37.28 15.04 17.89
CA TYR A 78 -37.45 14.18 19.07
C TYR A 78 -36.52 14.55 20.24
N GLY A 79 -35.72 15.60 20.11
CA GLY A 79 -34.68 15.98 21.08
C GLY A 79 -33.42 15.10 20.99
N PRO A 80 -32.33 15.44 21.69
CA PRO A 80 -31.08 14.68 21.64
C PRO A 80 -31.26 13.24 22.12
N ALA A 81 -30.55 12.30 21.49
CA ALA A 81 -30.55 10.91 21.95
C ALA A 81 -29.72 10.77 23.23
N PRO A 82 -30.10 9.89 24.18
CA PRO A 82 -29.33 9.69 25.39
C PRO A 82 -27.94 9.11 25.06
N VAL A 83 -26.90 9.83 25.47
CA VAL A 83 -25.49 9.42 25.37
C VAL A 83 -25.01 8.98 26.76
N SER A 84 -24.38 7.81 26.87
CA SER A 84 -23.75 7.35 28.11
C SER A 84 -22.24 7.51 28.02
N ALA A 85 -21.64 8.20 28.99
CA ALA A 85 -20.18 8.25 29.14
C ALA A 85 -19.65 6.87 29.57
N ALA A 86 -19.29 6.04 28.60
CA ALA A 86 -18.53 4.82 28.86
C ALA A 86 -17.05 5.09 28.58
N ARG A 87 -16.19 4.81 29.57
CA ARG A 87 -14.74 4.86 29.38
C ARG A 87 -14.31 3.92 28.25
N PRO A 88 -13.45 4.35 27.32
CA PRO A 88 -12.69 3.39 26.51
C PRO A 88 -11.87 2.52 27.47
N GLY A 89 -11.97 1.20 27.35
CA GLY A 89 -11.00 0.30 27.99
C GLY A 89 -9.59 0.58 27.44
N PRO A 90 -8.52 0.23 28.18
CA PRO A 90 -7.16 0.49 27.74
C PRO A 90 -6.91 -0.09 26.35
N ALA A 91 -6.38 0.74 25.44
CA ALA A 91 -5.85 0.33 24.16
C ALA A 91 -4.64 -0.59 24.41
N GLY A 92 -4.89 -1.90 24.43
CA GLY A 92 -3.86 -2.93 24.49
C GLY A 92 -3.76 -3.62 23.15
N PHE A 93 -2.61 -3.47 22.50
CA PHE A 93 -2.07 -4.23 21.36
C PHE A 93 -3.02 -5.25 20.70
N ALA A 94 -3.70 -4.79 19.64
CA ALA A 94 -4.05 -5.54 18.44
C ALA A 94 -4.01 -4.53 17.27
N GLY A 95 -3.65 -4.97 16.07
CA GLY A 95 -3.36 -4.13 14.89
C GLY A 95 -4.52 -3.23 14.37
N PRO A 96 -4.34 -2.59 13.20
CA PRO A 96 -4.96 -1.32 12.83
C PRO A 96 -6.45 -1.48 12.55
N GLN A 97 -7.24 -1.31 13.60
CA GLN A 97 -8.62 -0.87 13.53
C GLN A 97 -8.81 0.08 14.70
N LEU A 98 -9.05 1.35 14.42
CA LEU A 98 -9.70 2.26 15.37
C LEU A 98 -11.12 1.74 15.60
N THR A 99 -11.23 0.65 16.37
CA THR A 99 -12.49 0.19 16.92
C THR A 99 -12.61 0.81 18.31
N PRO A 100 -13.46 1.84 18.50
CA PRO A 100 -14.00 2.08 19.83
C PRO A 100 -14.73 0.80 20.21
N ARG A 101 -14.21 0.04 21.20
CA ARG A 101 -15.01 -1.01 21.81
C ARG A 101 -16.30 -0.34 22.32
N PRO A 102 -17.50 -0.75 21.87
CA PRO A 102 -18.72 -0.17 22.41
C PRO A 102 -18.72 -0.41 23.92
N GLY A 103 -18.61 0.68 24.65
CA GLY A 103 -18.77 0.68 26.09
C GLY A 103 -20.17 0.15 26.43
N VAL A 104 -20.28 -0.55 27.55
CA VAL A 104 -21.54 -1.05 28.07
C VAL A 104 -22.49 0.14 28.26
N PHE A 105 -23.50 0.27 27.39
CA PHE A 105 -24.55 1.28 27.51
C PHE A 105 -25.38 0.98 28.76
N THR A 106 -25.39 1.88 29.73
CA THR A 106 -26.22 1.77 30.94
C THR A 106 -27.65 2.25 30.71
N VAL A 107 -27.89 3.00 29.63
CA VAL A 107 -29.22 3.36 29.10
C VAL A 107 -29.40 2.65 27.77
N ARG A 108 -30.49 1.86 27.63
CA ARG A 108 -30.83 1.20 26.37
C ARG A 108 -30.92 2.27 25.27
N PRO A 109 -30.21 2.16 24.14
CA PRO A 109 -30.35 3.11 23.04
C PRO A 109 -31.81 3.14 22.55
N PRO A 110 -32.32 4.30 22.09
CA PRO A 110 -33.68 4.39 21.58
C PRO A 110 -33.88 3.42 20.41
N GLU A 111 -35.09 2.88 20.27
CA GLU A 111 -35.42 2.06 19.11
C GLU A 111 -35.33 2.96 17.86
N PRO A 112 -34.56 2.59 16.82
CA PRO A 112 -34.34 3.47 15.67
C PRO A 112 -35.63 3.98 15.03
N SER A 113 -36.62 3.08 14.88
CA SER A 113 -37.92 3.42 14.28
C SER A 113 -38.75 4.46 15.06
N GLU A 114 -38.49 4.66 16.37
CA GLU A 114 -39.14 5.71 17.17
C GLU A 114 -38.66 7.12 16.80
N ARG A 115 -37.54 7.20 16.08
CA ARG A 115 -36.89 8.45 15.68
C ARG A 115 -36.88 8.65 14.16
N ALA A 116 -37.80 7.99 13.45
CA ALA A 116 -37.87 8.05 12.00
C ALA A 116 -38.19 9.46 11.49
N VAL A 117 -37.59 9.84 10.37
CA VAL A 117 -37.71 11.17 9.75
C VAL A 117 -38.50 11.07 8.45
N PRO A 118 -39.49 11.95 8.21
CA PRO A 118 -40.19 12.01 6.93
C PRO A 118 -39.24 12.29 5.76
N ARG A 119 -39.36 11.54 4.66
CA ARG A 119 -38.49 11.67 3.47
C ARG A 119 -38.58 13.06 2.84
N ASP A 120 -39.77 13.65 2.78
CA ASP A 120 -40.00 15.01 2.29
C ASP A 120 -39.24 16.07 3.11
N ARG A 121 -39.13 15.89 4.43
CA ARG A 121 -38.34 16.76 5.31
C ARG A 121 -36.85 16.67 5.01
N LEU A 122 -36.33 15.48 4.72
CA LEU A 122 -34.94 15.30 4.29
C LEU A 122 -34.69 16.05 2.97
N LEU A 123 -35.50 15.78 1.95
CA LEU A 123 -35.35 16.41 0.63
C LEU A 123 -35.45 17.94 0.73
N ALA A 124 -36.33 18.46 1.58
CA ALA A 124 -36.43 19.89 1.82
C ALA A 124 -35.19 20.47 2.52
N ALA A 125 -34.65 19.77 3.52
CA ALA A 125 -33.46 20.19 4.25
C ALA A 125 -32.19 20.22 3.38
N LEU A 126 -32.10 19.31 2.41
CA LEU A 126 -31.01 19.26 1.41
C LEU A 126 -31.22 20.25 0.25
N GLY A 127 -32.34 21.00 0.22
CA GLY A 127 -32.70 21.88 -0.90
C GLY A 127 -33.14 21.15 -2.17
N ALA A 128 -33.33 19.83 -2.12
CA ALA A 128 -33.63 18.98 -3.27
C ALA A 128 -35.10 19.01 -3.70
N SER A 129 -36.05 19.43 -2.84
CA SER A 129 -37.49 19.39 -3.15
C SER A 129 -37.93 20.24 -4.35
N ALA A 130 -37.15 21.25 -4.73
CA ALA A 130 -37.46 22.13 -5.86
C ALA A 130 -36.61 21.81 -7.12
N ASP A 131 -35.67 20.88 -7.04
CA ASP A 131 -34.72 20.54 -8.10
C ASP A 131 -34.69 19.03 -8.33
N ARG A 132 -35.26 18.57 -9.45
CA ARG A 132 -35.35 17.15 -9.78
C ARG A 132 -33.99 16.47 -9.94
N ALA A 133 -32.96 17.20 -10.37
CA ALA A 133 -31.62 16.65 -10.52
C ALA A 133 -31.01 16.36 -9.13
N LEU A 134 -31.11 17.33 -8.21
CA LEU A 134 -30.68 17.16 -6.82
C LEU A 134 -31.50 16.09 -6.08
N GLU A 135 -32.82 16.04 -6.30
CA GLU A 135 -33.69 14.98 -5.79
C GLU A 135 -33.20 13.62 -6.25
N SER A 136 -32.96 13.44 -7.55
CA SER A 136 -32.45 12.18 -8.11
C SER A 136 -31.08 11.77 -7.54
N LEU A 137 -30.22 12.73 -7.18
CA LEU A 137 -28.92 12.49 -6.55
C LEU A 137 -29.09 12.05 -5.08
N ALA A 138 -29.94 12.74 -4.31
CA ALA A 138 -30.25 12.38 -2.93
C ALA A 138 -30.90 10.99 -2.83
N GLU A 139 -31.78 10.67 -3.77
CA GLU A 139 -32.42 9.36 -3.90
C GLU A 139 -31.40 8.24 -4.15
N ARG A 140 -30.42 8.45 -5.03
CA ARG A 140 -29.32 7.48 -5.22
C ARG A 140 -28.49 7.26 -3.95
N ALA A 141 -28.22 8.34 -3.20
CA ALA A 141 -27.52 8.23 -1.92
C ALA A 141 -28.34 7.41 -0.90
N LEU A 142 -29.67 7.60 -0.84
CA LEU A 142 -30.56 6.82 0.01
C LEU A 142 -30.56 5.33 -0.37
N ASP A 143 -30.62 5.00 -1.66
CA ASP A 143 -30.56 3.62 -2.15
C ASP A 143 -29.23 2.96 -1.76
N SER A 144 -28.11 3.67 -1.97
CA SER A 144 -26.77 3.18 -1.62
C SER A 144 -26.59 2.96 -0.11
N LEU A 145 -27.14 3.86 0.73
CA LEU A 145 -27.19 3.69 2.19
C LEU A 145 -28.08 2.52 2.61
N ALA A 146 -29.18 2.25 1.89
CA ALA A 146 -30.05 1.10 2.13
C ALA A 146 -29.35 -0.22 1.81
N GLU A 147 -28.62 -0.31 0.68
CA GLU A 147 -27.83 -1.48 0.30
C GLU A 147 -26.76 -1.83 1.35
N ARG A 148 -26.21 -0.81 2.02
CA ARG A 148 -25.25 -0.94 3.14
C ARG A 148 -25.91 -1.24 4.48
N ALA A 149 -27.24 -1.26 4.58
CA ALA A 149 -27.99 -1.31 5.85
C ALA A 149 -27.62 -0.17 6.83
N LEU A 150 -27.29 1.02 6.30
CA LEU A 150 -27.12 2.27 7.06
C LEU A 150 -28.39 3.13 7.04
N LEU A 151 -29.21 2.96 6.01
CA LEU A 151 -30.64 3.28 6.05
C LEU A 151 -31.39 1.99 6.36
N LEU A 152 -32.20 1.98 7.42
CA LEU A 152 -32.92 0.80 7.89
C LEU A 152 -34.29 0.68 7.22
N PRO A 153 -34.74 -0.54 6.91
CA PRO A 153 -36.08 -0.76 6.34
C PRO A 153 -37.17 -0.49 7.39
N PRO A 154 -38.38 -0.07 6.96
CA PRO A 154 -38.75 0.25 5.57
C PRO A 154 -38.16 1.59 5.08
N HIS A 155 -37.81 1.68 3.80
CA HIS A 155 -37.20 2.87 3.18
C HIS A 155 -38.21 3.75 2.41
N GLY A 156 -39.50 3.66 2.75
CA GLY A 156 -40.57 4.38 2.05
C GLY A 156 -40.61 5.85 2.45
N ASP A 157 -41.67 6.25 3.13
CA ASP A 157 -41.90 7.65 3.52
C ASP A 157 -41.17 8.05 4.82
N LEU A 158 -40.76 7.08 5.63
CA LEU A 158 -40.10 7.28 6.92
C LEU A 158 -38.69 6.68 6.87
N LEU A 159 -37.70 7.55 7.01
CA LEU A 159 -36.28 7.22 6.98
C LEU A 159 -35.79 6.91 8.39
N THR A 160 -35.17 5.75 8.56
CA THR A 160 -34.67 5.28 9.85
C THR A 160 -33.18 4.95 9.73
N VAL A 161 -32.37 5.35 10.70
CA VAL A 161 -30.91 5.08 10.72
C VAL A 161 -30.51 4.40 12.04
N PRO A 162 -29.42 3.63 12.10
CA PRO A 162 -28.96 3.00 13.34
C PRO A 162 -28.85 3.96 14.54
N ALA A 163 -29.22 3.49 15.73
CA ALA A 163 -29.31 4.32 16.94
C ALA A 163 -27.98 5.03 17.31
N VAL A 164 -26.84 4.41 17.01
CA VAL A 164 -25.52 5.00 17.26
C VAL A 164 -25.32 6.33 16.50
N LEU A 165 -25.91 6.48 15.31
CA LEU A 165 -25.81 7.70 14.53
C LEU A 165 -26.62 8.84 15.15
N HIS A 166 -27.73 8.54 15.82
CA HIS A 166 -28.45 9.52 16.62
C HIS A 166 -27.66 9.94 17.87
N GLN A 167 -26.86 9.04 18.44
CA GLN A 167 -26.00 9.35 19.59
C GLN A 167 -24.75 10.15 19.19
N GLN A 168 -24.33 10.07 17.92
CA GLN A 168 -23.18 10.77 17.37
C GLN A 168 -23.56 11.90 16.40
N ALA A 169 -24.83 12.32 16.37
CA ALA A 169 -25.31 13.32 15.41
C ALA A 169 -24.47 14.62 15.47
N ALA A 170 -24.12 15.07 16.67
CA ALA A 170 -23.24 16.22 16.90
C ALA A 170 -21.82 16.01 16.32
N GLU A 171 -21.17 14.89 16.65
CA GLU A 171 -19.82 14.56 16.17
C GLU A 171 -19.78 14.47 14.65
N LEU A 172 -20.81 13.87 14.05
CA LEU A 172 -20.94 13.75 12.60
C LEU A 172 -21.20 15.10 11.89
N GLN A 173 -21.69 16.11 12.62
CA GLN A 173 -21.77 17.49 12.15
C GLN A 173 -20.47 18.29 12.39
N GLY A 174 -19.41 17.65 12.91
CA GLY A 174 -18.19 18.34 13.30
C GLY A 174 -18.34 19.21 14.55
N LEU A 175 -19.37 18.98 15.38
CA LEU A 175 -19.45 19.56 16.72
C LEU A 175 -18.65 18.70 17.70
N GLY A 176 -18.08 19.32 18.72
CA GLY A 176 -17.41 18.57 19.78
C GLY A 176 -18.38 17.81 20.67
N ARG A 177 -17.83 17.12 21.67
CA ARG A 177 -18.55 16.36 22.68
C ARG A 177 -19.29 17.28 23.65
N PRO A 178 -20.34 16.78 24.33
CA PRO A 178 -21.04 17.51 25.38
C PRO A 178 -20.07 18.03 26.45
N LEU A 179 -20.19 19.31 26.80
CA LEU A 179 -19.33 19.99 27.76
C LEU A 179 -19.26 19.26 29.10
N THR A 180 -20.37 18.68 29.56
CA THR A 180 -20.40 17.90 30.80
C THR A 180 -19.46 16.70 30.78
N ILE A 181 -19.29 16.03 29.63
CA ILE A 181 -18.37 14.90 29.47
C ILE A 181 -16.94 15.43 29.47
N LEU A 182 -16.67 16.47 28.66
CA LEU A 182 -15.35 17.09 28.53
C LEU A 182 -14.82 17.57 29.89
N LEU A 183 -15.62 18.32 30.66
CA LEU A 183 -15.24 18.81 32.00
C LEU A 183 -15.03 17.66 33.00
N SER A 184 -15.85 16.62 32.92
CA SER A 184 -15.74 15.43 33.77
C SER A 184 -14.45 14.67 33.51
N ASP A 185 -14.03 14.56 32.25
CA ASP A 185 -12.83 13.84 31.84
C ASP A 185 -11.55 14.68 32.01
N ALA A 186 -11.61 15.98 31.74
CA ALA A 186 -10.43 16.86 31.74
C ALA A 186 -10.00 17.31 33.14
N TYR A 187 -10.92 17.70 34.02
CA TYR A 187 -10.59 18.58 35.15
C TYR A 187 -10.90 18.02 36.54
N LYS A 188 -10.11 18.48 37.52
CA LYS A 188 -10.38 18.32 38.96
C LYS A 188 -11.12 19.55 39.50
N ALA A 189 -11.45 19.53 40.80
CA ALA A 189 -12.24 20.58 41.43
C ALA A 189 -11.58 21.98 41.39
N ALA A 190 -10.25 22.07 41.33
CA ALA A 190 -9.55 23.37 41.29
C ALA A 190 -9.79 24.09 39.96
N GLU A 191 -9.61 23.39 38.84
CA GLU A 191 -9.78 23.93 37.50
C GLU A 191 -11.24 24.25 37.21
N ILE A 192 -12.18 23.39 37.65
CA ILE A 192 -13.62 23.67 37.54
C ILE A 192 -13.99 24.98 38.28
N ARG A 193 -13.41 25.25 39.45
CA ARG A 193 -13.65 26.51 40.17
C ARG A 193 -13.05 27.71 39.45
N LEU A 194 -11.85 27.58 38.88
CA LEU A 194 -11.23 28.64 38.08
C LEU A 194 -12.08 29.01 36.86
N LEU A 195 -12.63 28.00 36.16
CA LEU A 195 -13.56 28.24 35.06
C LEU A 195 -14.82 29.00 35.51
N ALA A 196 -15.43 28.57 36.61
CA ALA A 196 -16.62 29.24 37.16
C ALA A 196 -16.32 30.70 37.56
N GLU A 197 -15.16 30.96 38.18
CA GLU A 197 -14.72 32.31 38.54
C GLU A 197 -14.50 33.19 37.31
N ASN A 198 -13.84 32.68 36.26
CA ASN A 198 -13.59 33.41 35.02
C ASN A 198 -14.86 33.70 34.21
N LEU A 199 -15.90 32.87 34.37
CA LEU A 199 -17.23 33.11 33.81
C LEU A 199 -18.10 34.03 34.69
N GLY A 200 -17.59 34.47 35.85
CA GLY A 200 -18.33 35.33 36.79
C GLY A 200 -19.49 34.63 37.50
N LEU A 201 -19.45 33.30 37.60
CA LEU A 201 -20.50 32.49 38.21
C LEU A 201 -20.40 32.51 39.76
N PRO A 202 -21.53 32.33 40.48
CA PRO A 202 -21.51 32.29 41.95
C PRO A 202 -20.63 31.16 42.51
N ALA A 203 -20.12 31.36 43.72
CA ALA A 203 -19.31 30.35 44.41
C ALA A 203 -20.15 29.10 44.76
N ALA A 204 -19.76 27.96 44.20
CA ALA A 204 -20.37 26.65 44.46
C ALA A 204 -19.68 25.90 45.62
N ARG A 205 -20.42 25.01 46.30
CA ARG A 205 -19.92 24.22 47.44
C ARG A 205 -19.23 22.94 47.00
N THR A 206 -19.69 22.33 45.91
CA THR A 206 -19.13 21.09 45.37
C THR A 206 -18.59 21.29 43.95
N ARG A 207 -17.77 20.34 43.47
CA ARG A 207 -17.29 20.32 42.08
C ARG A 207 -18.47 20.12 41.12
N GLU A 208 -19.38 19.24 41.48
CA GLU A 208 -20.54 18.86 40.65
C GLU A 208 -21.52 20.04 40.51
N GLU A 209 -21.72 20.82 41.58
CA GLU A 209 -22.52 22.06 41.55
C GLU A 209 -21.84 23.11 40.66
N ALA A 210 -20.53 23.33 40.81
CA ALA A 210 -19.78 24.26 39.96
C ALA A 210 -19.84 23.86 38.48
N GLN A 211 -19.61 22.57 38.17
CA GLN A 211 -19.69 22.05 36.81
C GLN A 211 -21.11 22.21 36.24
N GLY A 212 -22.14 21.91 37.02
CA GLY A 212 -23.54 22.07 36.60
C GLY A 212 -23.85 23.52 36.20
N MET A 213 -23.40 24.49 36.99
CA MET A 213 -23.57 25.92 36.70
C MET A 213 -22.84 26.36 35.43
N ILE A 214 -21.61 25.87 35.20
CA ILE A 214 -20.87 26.14 33.96
C ILE A 214 -21.61 25.59 32.74
N VAL A 215 -22.08 24.35 32.83
CA VAL A 215 -22.83 23.69 31.74
C VAL A 215 -24.12 24.45 31.46
N GLU A 216 -24.90 24.79 32.49
CA GLU A 216 -26.15 25.56 32.33
C GLU A 216 -25.89 26.92 31.65
N HIS A 217 -24.85 27.65 32.08
CA HIS A 217 -24.50 28.93 31.49
C HIS A 217 -24.09 28.82 30.01
N LEU A 218 -23.24 27.84 29.66
CA LEU A 218 -22.77 27.66 28.28
C LEU A 218 -23.76 26.93 27.38
N GLN A 219 -24.82 26.34 27.93
CA GLN A 219 -25.93 25.79 27.17
C GLN A 219 -26.89 26.89 26.66
N GLU A 220 -26.90 28.06 27.31
CA GLU A 220 -27.68 29.22 26.86
C GLU A 220 -27.00 29.90 25.66
N ALA A 221 -27.53 29.68 24.46
CA ALA A 221 -26.90 30.15 23.22
C ALA A 221 -26.69 31.68 23.16
N GLU A 222 -27.58 32.47 23.78
CA GLU A 222 -27.42 33.93 23.86
C GLU A 222 -26.28 34.33 24.81
N ALA A 223 -26.10 33.61 25.92
CA ALA A 223 -25.00 33.86 26.85
C ALA A 223 -23.65 33.58 26.17
N VAL A 224 -23.55 32.50 25.40
CA VAL A 224 -22.34 32.18 24.60
C VAL A 224 -22.08 33.27 23.56
N ARG A 225 -23.08 33.69 22.80
CA ARG A 225 -22.92 34.75 21.79
C ARG A 225 -22.48 36.08 22.42
N GLN A 226 -23.05 36.46 23.56
CA GLN A 226 -22.65 37.66 24.27
C GLN A 226 -21.21 37.56 24.79
N LEU A 227 -20.83 36.40 25.33
CA LEU A 227 -19.45 36.14 25.78
C LEU A 227 -18.46 36.28 24.62
N VAL A 228 -18.78 35.75 23.45
CA VAL A 228 -17.93 35.82 22.24
C VAL A 228 -17.92 37.23 21.64
N ALA A 229 -18.98 38.02 21.77
CA ALA A 229 -19.00 39.42 21.32
C ALA A 229 -17.97 40.28 22.07
N ASP A 230 -17.65 39.93 23.32
CA ASP A 230 -16.63 40.59 24.14
C ASP A 230 -15.23 39.94 24.03
N ALA A 231 -15.04 38.99 23.11
CA ALA A 231 -13.80 38.25 22.95
C ALA A 231 -12.71 39.08 22.23
N PRO A 232 -11.42 38.85 22.54
CA PRO A 232 -10.32 39.46 21.78
C PRO A 232 -10.30 38.96 20.33
N PRO A 233 -9.77 39.75 19.37
CA PRO A 233 -9.74 39.37 17.94
C PRO A 233 -9.15 37.99 17.68
N ASP A 234 -8.03 37.65 18.33
CA ASP A 234 -7.36 36.36 18.20
C ASP A 234 -8.26 35.17 18.60
N ALA A 235 -9.13 35.35 19.61
CA ALA A 235 -10.07 34.30 20.02
C ALA A 235 -11.24 34.17 19.02
N VAL A 236 -11.69 35.28 18.44
CA VAL A 236 -12.73 35.27 17.39
C VAL A 236 -12.21 34.55 16.14
N GLU A 237 -10.98 34.85 15.71
CA GLU A 237 -10.35 34.18 14.56
C GLU A 237 -10.25 32.66 14.76
N LEU A 238 -9.85 32.21 15.97
CA LEU A 238 -9.83 30.79 16.30
C LEU A 238 -11.22 30.15 16.28
N LEU A 239 -12.26 30.84 16.79
CA LEU A 239 -13.63 30.35 16.74
C LEU A 239 -14.18 30.31 15.32
N GLU A 240 -13.88 31.29 14.47
CA GLU A 240 -14.27 31.29 13.05
C GLU A 240 -13.69 30.09 12.30
N ALA A 241 -12.48 29.63 12.67
CA ALA A 241 -11.88 28.41 12.13
C ALA A 241 -12.50 27.13 12.72
N LEU A 242 -12.80 27.09 14.04
CA LEU A 242 -13.26 25.87 14.73
C LEU A 242 -14.75 25.58 14.58
N VAL A 243 -15.59 26.61 14.46
CA VAL A 243 -17.06 26.47 14.39
C VAL A 243 -17.52 25.69 13.16
N PRO A 244 -16.97 25.90 11.94
CA PRO A 244 -17.27 25.06 10.77
C PRO A 244 -16.78 23.61 10.94
N GLY A 245 -15.72 23.38 11.72
CA GLY A 245 -15.11 22.08 12.03
C GLY A 245 -13.72 21.87 11.39
N PRO A 246 -12.91 20.89 11.84
CA PRO A 246 -13.12 20.04 13.01
C PRO A 246 -13.00 20.82 14.33
N PRO A 247 -13.69 20.40 15.41
CA PRO A 247 -13.78 21.16 16.66
C PRO A 247 -12.51 20.99 17.52
N LEU A 248 -11.36 20.72 16.90
CA LEU A 248 -10.11 20.38 17.57
C LEU A 248 -9.04 21.41 17.23
N LEU A 249 -8.33 21.86 18.26
CA LEU A 249 -7.22 22.79 18.12
C LEU A 249 -6.00 22.24 18.86
N ARG A 250 -4.81 22.35 18.26
CA ARG A 250 -3.58 22.09 19.00
C ARG A 250 -3.16 23.31 19.81
N THR A 251 -2.80 23.10 21.06
CA THR A 251 -2.37 24.19 21.95
C THR A 251 -1.51 23.69 23.09
N HIS A 252 -0.83 24.63 23.74
CA HIS A 252 0.04 24.40 24.87
C HIS A 252 -0.53 24.98 26.18
N CYS A 253 -1.83 25.30 26.24
CA CYS A 253 -2.50 25.86 27.43
C CYS A 253 -2.46 24.95 28.68
N PHE A 254 -2.23 23.64 28.49
CA PHE A 254 -2.44 22.64 29.53
C PHE A 254 -1.18 21.83 29.84
N VAL A 255 -1.12 21.30 31.06
CA VAL A 255 -0.13 20.32 31.50
C VAL A 255 -0.82 19.15 32.21
N PRO A 256 -0.37 17.90 32.03
CA PRO A 256 -0.94 16.75 32.72
C PRO A 256 -0.55 16.77 34.21
N ASP A 257 -1.53 16.52 35.08
CA ASP A 257 -1.38 16.55 36.54
C ASP A 257 -0.38 15.52 37.09
N THR A 258 -0.14 14.41 36.36
CA THR A 258 0.80 13.35 36.80
C THR A 258 2.17 13.40 36.13
N GLY A 259 2.49 14.44 35.34
CA GLY A 259 3.80 14.58 34.66
C GLY A 259 4.14 13.48 33.64
N SER A 260 3.31 12.46 33.50
CA SER A 260 3.44 11.41 32.48
C SER A 260 2.69 11.81 31.21
N TYR A 261 3.40 11.80 30.09
CA TYR A 261 2.87 12.06 28.75
C TYR A 261 2.00 10.90 28.21
N TYR A 262 1.97 9.76 28.91
CA TYR A 262 1.33 8.54 28.42
C TYR A 262 0.31 8.02 29.45
N GLY A 263 -0.94 8.47 29.34
CA GLY A 263 -2.05 7.96 30.13
C GLY A 263 -3.41 8.43 29.60
N ALA A 264 -4.26 7.49 29.20
CA ALA A 264 -5.62 7.74 28.70
C ALA A 264 -6.62 8.27 29.77
N THR A 265 -6.13 8.60 30.96
CA THR A 265 -6.93 9.04 32.12
C THR A 265 -6.33 10.24 32.85
N SER A 266 -5.42 10.97 32.20
CA SER A 266 -4.76 12.12 32.82
C SER A 266 -5.73 13.28 32.98
N LYS A 267 -5.74 13.88 34.18
CA LYS A 267 -6.38 15.18 34.42
C LYS A 267 -5.41 16.29 34.02
N PHE A 268 -5.95 17.43 33.62
CA PHE A 268 -5.17 18.57 33.13
C PHE A 268 -5.29 19.75 34.07
N GLN A 269 -4.21 20.53 34.13
CA GLN A 269 -4.14 21.81 34.82
C GLN A 269 -3.74 22.89 33.81
N PHE A 270 -4.14 24.14 34.08
CA PHE A 270 -3.67 25.29 33.29
C PHE A 270 -2.17 25.49 33.45
N ARG A 271 -1.45 25.69 32.34
CA ARG A 271 -0.02 25.98 32.34
C ARG A 271 0.23 27.35 32.97
N GLN A 272 1.18 27.40 33.90
CA GLN A 272 1.67 28.67 34.44
C GLN A 272 2.31 29.51 33.33
N GLY A 273 1.82 30.73 33.13
CA GLY A 273 2.28 31.63 32.06
C GLY A 273 1.52 31.50 30.73
N GLY A 274 0.52 30.62 30.64
CA GLY A 274 -0.30 30.45 29.43
C GLY A 274 0.38 29.64 28.33
N SER A 275 -0.24 29.59 27.16
CA SER A 275 0.27 28.92 25.96
C SER A 275 1.25 29.78 25.16
N GLY A 276 1.23 31.10 25.38
CA GLY A 276 1.89 32.09 24.52
C GLY A 276 0.98 32.64 23.42
N ASP A 277 -0.24 32.10 23.30
CA ASP A 277 -1.31 32.56 22.40
C ASP A 277 -2.47 33.15 23.23
N PRO A 278 -2.68 34.48 23.20
CA PRO A 278 -3.72 35.14 24.00
C PRO A 278 -5.14 34.69 23.67
N GLY A 279 -5.42 34.36 22.40
CA GLY A 279 -6.73 33.91 21.95
C GLY A 279 -7.08 32.55 22.54
N THR A 280 -6.15 31.60 22.45
CA THR A 280 -6.36 30.25 22.98
C THR A 280 -6.44 30.26 24.51
N ASP A 281 -5.60 31.05 25.17
CA ASP A 281 -5.63 31.21 26.63
C ASP A 281 -6.98 31.79 27.11
N TRP A 282 -7.52 32.77 26.38
CA TRP A 282 -8.80 33.40 26.70
C TRP A 282 -9.98 32.42 26.60
N LEU A 283 -10.01 31.61 25.53
CA LEU A 283 -11.03 30.60 25.28
C LEU A 283 -10.96 29.46 26.32
N ALA A 284 -9.75 28.96 26.58
CA ALA A 284 -9.49 27.89 27.54
C ALA A 284 -9.90 28.29 28.97
N ALA A 285 -9.58 29.52 29.39
CA ALA A 285 -9.90 30.03 30.73
C ALA A 285 -11.41 30.13 31.01
N ARG A 286 -12.25 30.11 29.98
CA ARG A 286 -13.72 30.22 30.06
C ARG A 286 -14.45 28.91 29.72
N GLY A 287 -13.71 27.82 29.53
CA GLY A 287 -14.28 26.52 29.20
C GLY A 287 -14.82 26.43 27.77
N LEU A 288 -14.48 27.40 26.90
CA LEU A 288 -14.82 27.37 25.47
C LEU A 288 -13.88 26.44 24.69
N LEU A 289 -12.73 26.09 25.27
CA LEU A 289 -11.85 25.00 24.81
C LEU A 289 -11.47 24.13 26.00
N VAL A 290 -11.63 22.81 25.87
CA VAL A 290 -11.37 21.85 26.96
C VAL A 290 -10.32 20.83 26.51
N PRO A 291 -9.30 20.48 27.31
CA PRO A 291 -8.23 19.58 26.90
C PRO A 291 -8.73 18.14 26.80
N VAL A 292 -8.33 17.51 25.72
CA VAL A 292 -8.65 16.12 25.38
C VAL A 292 -7.39 15.29 25.11
N GLY A 293 -6.25 15.97 25.05
CA GLY A 293 -4.90 15.40 24.97
C GLY A 293 -3.88 16.37 25.57
N VAL A 294 -2.60 16.01 25.50
CA VAL A 294 -1.49 16.82 26.06
C VAL A 294 -1.37 18.18 25.37
N ASP A 295 -1.54 18.19 24.05
CA ASP A 295 -1.45 19.36 23.18
C ASP A 295 -2.71 19.56 22.35
N LEU A 296 -3.84 18.97 22.76
CA LEU A 296 -5.08 18.94 21.98
C LEU A 296 -6.26 19.37 22.86
N VAL A 297 -7.03 20.33 22.35
CA VAL A 297 -8.28 20.81 22.96
C VAL A 297 -9.44 20.67 22.01
N GLU A 298 -10.63 20.63 22.57
CA GLU A 298 -11.89 20.46 21.85
C GLU A 298 -12.86 21.60 22.17
N LEU A 299 -13.51 22.12 21.13
CA LEU A 299 -14.62 23.08 21.20
C LEU A 299 -15.89 22.32 21.64
N PRO A 300 -16.45 22.57 22.84
CA PRO A 300 -17.61 21.83 23.32
C PRO A 300 -18.84 21.98 22.42
N HIS A 301 -19.69 20.94 22.40
CA HIS A 301 -20.93 20.90 21.63
C HIS A 301 -21.77 22.17 21.77
N GLU A 302 -22.02 22.58 23.01
CA GLU A 302 -22.91 23.68 23.38
C GLU A 302 -22.40 25.02 22.81
N VAL A 303 -21.08 25.22 22.82
CA VAL A 303 -20.44 26.41 22.27
C VAL A 303 -20.52 26.41 20.75
N GLY A 304 -20.14 25.30 20.10
CA GLY A 304 -20.21 25.17 18.64
C GLY A 304 -21.65 25.33 18.13
N ALA A 305 -22.62 24.72 18.81
CA ALA A 305 -24.03 24.80 18.47
C ALA A 305 -24.60 26.22 18.65
N ALA A 306 -24.18 26.95 19.69
CA ALA A 306 -24.63 28.32 19.95
C ALA A 306 -24.14 29.34 18.91
N LEU A 307 -22.96 29.09 18.34
CA LEU A 307 -22.30 29.97 17.36
C LEU A 307 -22.67 29.63 15.91
N ARG A 308 -23.23 28.45 15.63
CA ARG A 308 -23.75 28.11 14.30
C ARG A 308 -25.12 28.72 14.07
N ASP A 309 -25.38 29.13 12.83
CA ASP A 309 -26.72 29.55 12.41
C ASP A 309 -27.65 28.32 12.28
N PRO A 310 -28.67 28.16 13.13
CA PRO A 310 -29.58 27.02 13.06
C PRO A 310 -30.47 27.03 11.81
N SER A 311 -30.58 28.19 11.14
CA SER A 311 -31.36 28.39 9.91
C SER A 311 -30.57 28.15 8.63
N ALA A 312 -29.24 27.97 8.74
CA ALA A 312 -28.41 27.63 7.60
C ALA A 312 -28.89 26.31 6.96
N PRO A 313 -28.93 26.23 5.61
CA PRO A 313 -29.27 25.00 4.93
C PRO A 313 -28.26 23.91 5.28
N MET A 314 -28.71 22.65 5.32
CA MET A 314 -27.81 21.54 5.56
C MET A 314 -26.91 21.36 4.34
N PRO A 315 -25.59 21.17 4.53
CA PRO A 315 -24.67 21.03 3.41
C PRO A 315 -25.00 19.76 2.62
N PHE A 316 -25.14 19.91 1.30
CA PHE A 316 -25.31 18.79 0.38
C PHE A 316 -24.49 19.02 -0.89
N GLN A 317 -23.43 18.23 -1.04
CA GLN A 317 -22.51 18.22 -2.17
C GLN A 317 -22.66 16.87 -2.86
N PRO A 318 -23.62 16.72 -3.77
CA PRO A 318 -23.94 15.43 -4.39
C PRO A 318 -22.91 14.97 -5.42
N GLU A 319 -21.99 15.85 -5.80
CA GLU A 319 -20.93 15.57 -6.77
C GLU A 319 -19.61 16.13 -6.22
N PRO A 320 -18.47 15.50 -6.57
CA PRO A 320 -17.16 16.02 -6.17
C PRO A 320 -16.90 17.39 -6.81
N PRO A 321 -16.16 18.28 -6.13
CA PRO A 321 -15.76 19.55 -6.71
C PRO A 321 -14.93 19.32 -8.00
N ALA A 322 -15.09 20.22 -8.97
CA ALA A 322 -14.35 20.15 -10.22
C ALA A 322 -12.87 20.50 -10.01
N VAL A 323 -11.97 19.75 -10.66
CA VAL A 323 -10.54 20.06 -10.69
C VAL A 323 -10.28 21.00 -11.87
N GLY A 324 -10.02 22.28 -11.59
CA GLY A 324 -9.93 23.35 -12.59
C GLY A 324 -8.69 23.25 -13.49
N ALA A 325 -7.64 22.57 -13.03
CA ALA A 325 -6.36 22.48 -13.73
C ALA A 325 -6.28 21.46 -14.87
N ALA A 326 -7.39 20.83 -15.28
CA ALA A 326 -7.38 19.80 -16.33
C ALA A 326 -6.97 20.38 -17.70
N ARG A 327 -5.92 19.81 -18.31
CA ARG A 327 -5.37 20.21 -19.61
C ARG A 327 -5.32 19.03 -20.58
N PRO A 328 -5.43 19.27 -21.91
CA PRO A 328 -5.32 18.21 -22.90
C PRO A 328 -4.00 17.45 -22.78
N LEU A 329 -4.07 16.12 -22.89
CA LEU A 329 -2.90 15.27 -22.82
C LEU A 329 -1.96 15.50 -24.01
N PRO A 330 -0.63 15.48 -23.81
CA PRO A 330 0.31 15.45 -24.91
C PRO A 330 0.13 14.19 -25.77
N ALA A 331 0.36 14.30 -27.08
CA ALA A 331 0.20 13.19 -28.02
C ALA A 331 1.08 11.94 -27.72
N HIS A 332 2.09 12.08 -26.85
CA HIS A 332 3.02 11.02 -26.47
C HIS A 332 2.73 10.41 -25.08
N ALA A 333 1.66 10.81 -24.40
CA ALA A 333 1.32 10.34 -23.05
C ALA A 333 1.20 8.81 -22.95
N ASP A 334 0.57 8.16 -23.94
CA ASP A 334 0.46 6.70 -23.99
C ASP A 334 1.83 6.02 -24.13
N GLY A 335 2.72 6.61 -24.93
CA GLY A 335 4.08 6.13 -25.12
C GLY A 335 4.93 6.26 -23.85
N GLU A 336 4.69 7.30 -23.04
CA GLU A 336 5.36 7.46 -21.75
C GLU A 336 4.87 6.44 -20.71
N ALA A 337 3.57 6.19 -20.62
CA ALA A 337 3.02 5.15 -19.75
C ALA A 337 3.62 3.77 -20.07
N GLN A 338 3.70 3.44 -21.36
CA GLN A 338 4.33 2.20 -21.82
C GLN A 338 5.82 2.15 -21.46
N ALA A 339 6.54 3.25 -21.65
CA ALA A 339 7.96 3.34 -21.34
C ALA A 339 8.23 3.18 -19.84
N ALA A 340 7.42 3.82 -19.00
CA ALA A 340 7.51 3.71 -17.54
C ALA A 340 7.30 2.27 -17.08
N ALA A 341 6.20 1.63 -17.52
CA ALA A 341 5.91 0.23 -17.19
C ALA A 341 7.03 -0.74 -17.65
N THR A 342 7.57 -0.54 -18.86
CA THR A 342 8.67 -1.36 -19.39
C THR A 342 9.96 -1.14 -18.60
N ALA A 343 10.25 0.11 -18.23
CA ALA A 343 11.41 0.45 -17.40
C ALA A 343 11.28 -0.15 -15.99
N ALA A 344 10.10 -0.09 -15.38
CA ALA A 344 9.84 -0.69 -14.07
C ALA A 344 10.13 -2.19 -14.07
N ALA A 345 9.62 -2.93 -15.05
CA ALA A 345 9.87 -4.38 -15.18
C ALA A 345 11.37 -4.69 -15.30
N SER A 346 12.08 -3.92 -16.13
CA SER A 346 13.52 -4.08 -16.36
C SER A 346 14.35 -3.76 -15.11
N ARG A 347 14.00 -2.69 -14.37
CA ARG A 347 14.69 -2.32 -13.12
C ARG A 347 14.49 -3.36 -12.03
N VAL A 348 13.28 -3.89 -11.89
CA VAL A 348 12.97 -4.95 -10.92
C VAL A 348 13.71 -6.24 -11.27
N GLU A 349 13.79 -6.61 -12.55
CA GLU A 349 14.55 -7.79 -12.96
C GLU A 349 16.05 -7.67 -12.60
N LEU A 350 16.67 -6.53 -12.90
CA LEU A 350 18.07 -6.27 -12.54
C LEU A 350 18.27 -6.28 -11.02
N LEU A 351 17.31 -5.75 -10.26
CA LEU A 351 17.33 -5.76 -8.80
C LEU A 351 17.30 -7.18 -8.24
N LEU A 352 16.40 -8.03 -8.74
CA LEU A 352 16.24 -9.41 -8.28
C LEU A 352 17.48 -10.25 -8.63
N ARG A 353 18.01 -10.10 -9.86
CA ARG A 353 19.28 -10.72 -10.28
C ARG A 353 20.46 -10.28 -9.41
N SER A 354 20.56 -8.98 -9.10
CA SER A 354 21.61 -8.44 -8.24
C SER A 354 21.51 -8.96 -6.81
N THR A 355 20.28 -9.08 -6.29
CA THR A 355 20.01 -9.63 -4.95
C THR A 355 20.32 -11.13 -4.89
N ALA A 356 20.05 -11.89 -5.95
CA ALA A 356 20.43 -13.29 -6.06
C ALA A 356 21.97 -13.49 -6.07
N ALA A 357 22.69 -12.60 -6.76
CA ALA A 357 24.14 -12.65 -6.85
C ALA A 357 24.85 -12.18 -5.56
N ALA A 358 24.27 -11.20 -4.86
CA ALA A 358 24.78 -10.63 -3.63
C ALA A 358 23.63 -10.36 -2.64
N PRO A 359 23.22 -11.37 -1.85
CA PRO A 359 22.13 -11.24 -0.88
C PRO A 359 22.33 -10.08 0.10
N LEU A 360 21.27 -9.31 0.32
CA LEU A 360 21.30 -8.10 1.15
C LEU A 360 21.08 -8.45 2.62
N ALA A 361 21.93 -7.95 3.53
CA ALA A 361 21.75 -8.18 4.96
C ALA A 361 20.64 -7.29 5.54
N VAL A 362 19.73 -7.89 6.31
CA VAL A 362 18.68 -7.19 7.04
C VAL A 362 19.22 -6.68 8.38
N ARG A 363 18.97 -5.41 8.68
CA ARG A 363 19.39 -4.77 9.94
C ARG A 363 18.60 -5.33 11.13
N LYS A 364 19.18 -5.23 12.34
CA LYS A 364 18.50 -5.62 13.59
C LYS A 364 17.21 -4.82 13.85
N THR A 365 17.19 -3.56 13.42
CA THR A 365 16.05 -2.64 13.55
C THR A 365 15.05 -2.76 12.39
N GLY A 366 15.21 -3.74 11.50
CA GLY A 366 14.49 -3.80 10.23
C GLY A 366 15.13 -2.97 9.13
N GLY A 367 14.78 -3.31 7.89
CA GLY A 367 15.26 -2.65 6.68
C GLY A 367 16.70 -2.98 6.24
N ILE A 368 17.09 -2.40 5.10
CA ILE A 368 18.41 -2.56 4.47
C ILE A 368 19.32 -1.37 4.79
N ALA A 369 20.62 -1.63 4.96
CA ALA A 369 21.60 -0.57 5.16
C ALA A 369 21.72 0.32 3.92
N VAL A 370 21.72 1.64 4.12
CA VAL A 370 21.85 2.69 3.09
C VAL A 370 23.02 2.44 2.13
N ARG A 371 24.16 1.98 2.67
CA ARG A 371 25.33 1.62 1.85
C ARG A 371 25.01 0.53 0.83
N ASP A 372 24.26 -0.48 1.22
CA ASP A 372 23.92 -1.61 0.34
C ASP A 372 22.81 -1.22 -0.63
N THR A 373 21.84 -0.39 -0.20
CA THR A 373 20.88 0.26 -1.12
C THR A 373 21.59 1.09 -2.19
N ARG A 374 22.61 1.89 -1.83
CA ARG A 374 23.39 2.68 -2.80
C ARG A 374 24.18 1.82 -3.79
N LYS A 375 24.76 0.72 -3.33
CA LYS A 375 25.43 -0.24 -4.22
C LYS A 375 24.45 -0.86 -5.20
N LEU A 376 23.28 -1.27 -4.70
CA LEU A 376 22.22 -1.82 -5.53
C LEU A 376 21.69 -0.80 -6.54
N ALA A 377 21.46 0.44 -6.10
CA ALA A 377 21.05 1.56 -6.95
C ALA A 377 22.03 1.78 -8.11
N LYS A 378 23.35 1.74 -7.82
CA LYS A 378 24.40 1.80 -8.85
C LYS A 378 24.37 0.60 -9.78
N ALA A 379 24.14 -0.61 -9.26
CA ALA A 379 24.09 -1.83 -10.06
C ALA A 379 22.89 -1.87 -11.02
N ILE A 380 21.72 -1.39 -10.56
CA ILE A 380 20.50 -1.38 -11.37
C ILE A 380 20.32 -0.08 -12.17
N GLY A 381 21.15 0.94 -11.97
CA GLY A 381 21.10 2.23 -12.67
C GLY A 381 19.88 3.09 -12.32
N ALA A 382 19.44 3.12 -11.06
CA ALA A 382 18.28 3.89 -10.61
C ALA A 382 18.61 4.83 -9.44
N PRO A 383 17.83 5.90 -9.21
CA PRO A 383 17.92 6.70 -7.98
C PRO A 383 17.73 5.85 -6.72
N GLU A 384 18.34 6.30 -5.60
CA GLU A 384 18.24 5.58 -4.32
C GLU A 384 16.77 5.43 -3.86
N GLN A 385 15.97 6.48 -4.00
CA GLN A 385 14.53 6.48 -3.69
C GLN A 385 13.77 5.41 -4.50
N HIS A 386 13.97 5.35 -5.82
CA HIS A 386 13.31 4.33 -6.65
C HIS A 386 13.82 2.92 -6.32
N THR A 387 15.08 2.78 -5.94
CA THR A 387 15.64 1.48 -5.52
C THR A 387 14.97 0.97 -4.24
N ARG A 388 14.64 1.87 -3.29
CA ARG A 388 13.85 1.53 -2.10
C ARG A 388 12.45 1.06 -2.48
N LEU A 389 11.73 1.85 -3.29
CA LEU A 389 10.43 1.48 -3.85
C LEU A 389 10.45 0.08 -4.47
N TRP A 390 11.44 -0.23 -5.32
CA TRP A 390 11.53 -1.56 -5.95
C TRP A 390 11.84 -2.69 -4.97
N LEU A 391 12.67 -2.46 -3.94
CA LEU A 391 12.90 -3.44 -2.88
C LEU A 391 11.60 -3.74 -2.12
N ASP A 392 10.88 -2.71 -1.71
CA ASP A 392 9.64 -2.85 -0.96
C ASP A 392 8.54 -3.52 -1.80
N LEU A 393 8.37 -3.15 -3.06
CA LEU A 393 7.40 -3.79 -3.96
C LEU A 393 7.74 -5.26 -4.21
N THR A 394 9.02 -5.61 -4.40
CA THR A 394 9.41 -7.01 -4.62
C THR A 394 9.27 -7.88 -3.37
N ALA A 395 9.49 -7.31 -2.18
CA ALA A 395 9.23 -8.00 -0.91
C ALA A 395 7.72 -8.20 -0.68
N ASN A 396 6.92 -7.14 -0.84
CA ASN A 396 5.45 -7.23 -0.70
C ASN A 396 4.79 -8.06 -1.81
N ALA A 397 5.43 -8.23 -2.96
CA ALA A 397 5.02 -9.18 -4.01
C ALA A 397 5.46 -10.64 -3.73
N GLY A 398 6.23 -10.88 -2.66
CA GLY A 398 6.77 -12.20 -2.30
C GLY A 398 7.84 -12.73 -3.24
N LEU A 399 8.51 -11.87 -4.01
CA LEU A 399 9.60 -12.24 -4.93
C LEU A 399 10.94 -12.39 -4.20
N ILE A 400 11.13 -11.62 -3.12
CA ILE A 400 12.23 -11.77 -2.17
C ILE A 400 11.68 -11.93 -0.75
N ALA A 401 12.39 -12.66 0.11
CA ALA A 401 12.02 -12.83 1.51
C ALA A 401 13.27 -12.93 2.40
N PRO A 402 13.16 -12.59 3.68
CA PRO A 402 14.25 -12.80 4.64
C PRO A 402 14.50 -14.29 4.86
N HIS A 403 15.75 -14.70 4.72
CA HIS A 403 16.23 -16.04 5.06
C HIS A 403 17.23 -15.98 6.21
N ARG A 404 17.08 -16.86 7.20
CA ARG A 404 18.03 -17.00 8.30
C ARG A 404 18.69 -18.36 8.24
N ASP A 405 20.00 -18.38 8.06
CA ASP A 405 20.77 -19.62 8.11
C ASP A 405 20.64 -20.27 9.48
N THR A 406 20.68 -21.60 9.49
CA THR A 406 20.79 -22.33 10.75
C THR A 406 22.19 -22.06 11.34
N PRO A 407 22.30 -21.66 12.62
CA PRO A 407 23.59 -21.43 13.23
C PRO A 407 24.39 -22.74 13.27
N PRO A 408 25.72 -22.69 13.05
CA PRO A 408 26.53 -23.91 13.08
C PRO A 408 26.43 -24.59 14.45
N PRO A 409 26.45 -25.94 14.51
CA PRO A 409 26.36 -26.66 15.76
C PRO A 409 27.55 -26.29 16.67
N THR A 410 27.26 -25.76 17.87
CA THR A 410 28.30 -25.37 18.83
C THR A 410 28.66 -26.53 19.75
N ARG A 411 29.96 -26.72 20.02
CA ARG A 411 30.44 -27.56 21.14
C ARG A 411 30.34 -26.76 22.44
N GLY A 412 29.14 -26.62 23.00
CA GLY A 412 28.91 -25.90 24.26
C GLY A 412 27.44 -25.88 24.70
N ARG A 413 27.18 -25.52 25.96
CA ARG A 413 25.82 -25.51 26.56
C ARG A 413 24.94 -24.31 26.13
N LYS A 414 25.51 -23.31 25.43
CA LYS A 414 24.77 -22.15 24.90
C LYS A 414 24.74 -22.21 23.36
N PRO A 415 23.55 -22.04 22.72
CA PRO A 415 23.46 -21.91 21.28
C PRO A 415 24.23 -20.68 20.78
N ALA A 416 24.83 -20.75 19.59
CA ALA A 416 25.37 -19.58 18.92
C ALA A 416 24.24 -18.57 18.61
N PRO A 417 24.52 -17.25 18.65
CA PRO A 417 23.56 -16.26 18.19
C PRO A 417 23.21 -16.49 16.71
N LEU A 418 21.92 -16.32 16.38
CA LEU A 418 21.43 -16.45 15.01
C LEU A 418 22.12 -15.41 14.10
N PRO A 419 22.56 -15.79 12.90
CA PRO A 419 23.05 -14.84 11.92
C PRO A 419 21.93 -13.85 11.53
N PRO A 420 22.28 -12.63 11.08
CA PRO A 420 21.30 -11.70 10.55
C PRO A 420 20.60 -12.32 9.34
N ALA A 421 19.32 -12.03 9.17
CA ALA A 421 18.59 -12.46 7.98
C ALA A 421 19.22 -11.83 6.73
N ARG A 422 19.22 -12.56 5.63
CA ARG A 422 19.56 -12.04 4.30
C ARG A 422 18.34 -12.08 3.41
N MET A 423 18.14 -11.06 2.59
CA MET A 423 17.10 -11.09 1.55
C MET A 423 17.57 -12.01 0.42
N LEU A 424 16.77 -13.03 0.13
CA LEU A 424 16.99 -13.96 -0.97
C LEU A 424 15.77 -14.00 -1.88
N PRO A 425 15.94 -14.28 -3.18
CA PRO A 425 14.82 -14.64 -4.05
C PRO A 425 14.05 -15.84 -3.50
N THR A 426 12.73 -15.83 -3.68
CA THR A 426 11.86 -16.97 -3.37
C THR A 426 11.66 -17.85 -4.61
N ALA A 427 10.95 -18.98 -4.48
CA ALA A 427 10.54 -19.76 -5.65
C ALA A 427 9.63 -18.97 -6.63
N ARG A 428 8.93 -17.92 -6.16
CA ARG A 428 8.10 -17.07 -7.03
C ARG A 428 8.93 -16.27 -8.02
N TYR A 429 10.16 -15.91 -7.65
CA TYR A 429 11.07 -15.22 -8.56
C TYR A 429 11.30 -16.03 -9.85
N ASP A 430 11.46 -17.34 -9.74
CA ASP A 430 11.72 -18.19 -10.88
C ASP A 430 10.48 -18.27 -11.82
N SER A 431 9.27 -18.39 -11.25
CA SER A 431 8.02 -18.33 -12.03
C SER A 431 7.76 -16.95 -12.64
N TRP A 432 8.08 -15.89 -11.90
CA TRP A 432 7.97 -14.49 -12.35
C TRP A 432 8.91 -14.24 -13.53
N LEU A 433 10.17 -14.70 -13.45
CA LEU A 433 11.14 -14.55 -14.52
C LEU A 433 10.72 -15.29 -15.80
N ALA A 434 10.03 -16.43 -15.67
CA ALA A 434 9.50 -17.18 -16.81
C ALA A 434 8.22 -16.58 -17.42
N ALA A 435 7.54 -15.67 -16.71
CA ALA A 435 6.27 -15.10 -17.15
C ALA A 435 6.45 -14.08 -18.29
N PRO A 436 5.42 -13.85 -19.14
CA PRO A 436 5.38 -12.73 -20.09
C PRO A 436 5.58 -11.36 -19.41
N PRO A 437 6.09 -10.33 -20.11
CA PRO A 437 6.36 -9.01 -19.50
C PRO A 437 5.16 -8.37 -18.79
N ALA A 438 3.96 -8.46 -19.35
CA ALA A 438 2.75 -7.96 -18.72
C ALA A 438 2.43 -8.68 -17.40
N ASP A 439 2.60 -10.00 -17.38
CA ASP A 439 2.34 -10.83 -16.20
C ASP A 439 3.36 -10.59 -15.08
N ARG A 440 4.58 -10.14 -15.42
CA ARG A 440 5.60 -9.72 -14.45
C ARG A 440 5.22 -8.43 -13.71
N LEU A 441 4.45 -7.55 -14.35
CA LEU A 441 4.04 -6.27 -13.75
C LEU A 441 2.84 -6.41 -12.81
N VAL A 442 1.93 -7.35 -13.08
CA VAL A 442 0.74 -7.62 -12.24
C VAL A 442 1.08 -7.70 -10.74
N PRO A 443 2.01 -8.55 -10.27
CA PRO A 443 2.32 -8.64 -8.83
C PRO A 443 2.88 -7.35 -8.24
N LEU A 444 3.63 -6.57 -9.01
CA LEU A 444 4.27 -5.34 -8.54
C LEU A 444 3.25 -4.21 -8.41
N ILE A 445 2.38 -4.04 -9.41
CA ILE A 445 1.34 -3.01 -9.42
C ILE A 445 0.25 -3.36 -8.42
N ALA A 446 -0.12 -4.63 -8.29
CA ALA A 446 -1.05 -5.06 -7.26
C ALA A 446 -0.50 -4.82 -5.85
N ALA A 447 0.78 -5.13 -5.61
CA ALA A 447 1.44 -4.83 -4.33
C ALA A 447 1.46 -3.32 -4.04
N TRP A 448 1.77 -2.49 -5.04
CA TRP A 448 1.71 -1.03 -4.89
C TRP A 448 0.31 -0.54 -4.53
N ALA A 449 -0.73 -1.07 -5.18
CA ALA A 449 -2.10 -0.65 -4.94
C ALA A 449 -2.53 -0.87 -3.48
N VAL A 450 -2.19 -2.03 -2.90
CA VAL A 450 -2.74 -2.50 -1.62
C VAL A 450 -1.86 -2.29 -0.41
N THR A 451 -0.56 -2.02 -0.59
CA THR A 451 0.35 -1.85 0.54
C THR A 451 0.08 -0.49 1.22
N PRO A 452 -0.13 -0.44 2.55
CA PRO A 452 -0.36 0.79 3.30
C PRO A 452 0.96 1.52 3.56
N GLU A 453 1.60 1.95 2.47
CA GLU A 453 2.82 2.74 2.47
C GLU A 453 2.93 3.58 1.20
N VAL A 454 3.56 4.76 1.30
CA VAL A 454 4.04 5.55 0.16
C VAL A 454 5.56 5.47 0.18
N PHE A 455 6.13 4.44 -0.45
CA PHE A 455 7.53 4.04 -0.29
C PHE A 455 8.56 5.12 -0.67
N SER A 456 8.17 6.04 -1.54
CA SER A 456 8.98 7.15 -1.99
C SER A 456 8.92 8.36 -1.05
N HIS A 457 7.91 8.46 -0.19
CA HIS A 457 7.79 9.50 0.84
C HIS A 457 8.59 9.11 2.10
N TRP A 458 9.14 10.11 2.79
CA TRP A 458 9.80 9.92 4.07
C TRP A 458 9.57 11.16 4.93
N PRO A 459 8.82 11.06 6.05
CA PRO A 459 8.32 12.23 6.77
C PRO A 459 9.41 12.96 7.56
N ASP A 460 10.33 12.21 8.19
CA ASP A 460 11.42 12.79 8.99
C ASP A 460 12.67 13.01 8.14
N HIS A 461 12.92 14.27 7.79
CA HIS A 461 14.05 14.67 6.96
C HIS A 461 15.40 14.50 7.67
N ASP A 462 15.42 14.38 9.01
CA ASP A 462 16.63 14.13 9.79
C ASP A 462 16.95 12.63 9.91
N GLU A 463 15.97 11.75 9.67
CA GLU A 463 16.19 10.31 9.60
C GLU A 463 16.67 9.85 8.22
N THR A 464 17.52 8.83 8.20
CA THR A 464 17.99 8.26 6.93
C THR A 464 16.98 7.25 6.39
N PRO A 465 16.43 7.46 5.19
CA PRO A 465 15.43 6.56 4.63
C PRO A 465 16.00 5.17 4.35
N VAL A 466 15.25 4.13 4.69
CA VAL A 466 15.61 2.73 4.44
C VAL A 466 14.46 1.97 3.78
N ALA A 467 14.81 0.97 2.96
CA ALA A 467 13.84 0.04 2.37
C ALA A 467 13.51 -1.10 3.32
N LEU A 468 12.42 -1.82 3.06
CA LEU A 468 11.94 -2.99 3.82
C LEU A 468 11.57 -2.65 5.26
N VAL A 469 10.93 -1.48 5.43
CA VAL A 469 10.24 -1.12 6.67
C VAL A 469 8.89 -1.83 6.70
N THR A 470 8.36 -2.08 7.90
CA THR A 470 7.00 -2.62 8.02
C THR A 470 6.03 -1.52 7.60
N PRO A 471 5.16 -1.75 6.60
CA PRO A 471 4.16 -0.77 6.16
C PRO A 471 3.26 -0.32 7.32
N GLN A 472 3.17 0.99 7.55
CA GLN A 472 2.44 1.56 8.69
C GLN A 472 1.61 2.81 8.35
N ASP A 473 1.65 3.31 7.11
CA ASP A 473 0.92 4.51 6.72
C ASP A 473 -0.54 4.17 6.37
N GLU A 474 -1.43 4.44 7.33
CA GLU A 474 -2.87 4.19 7.21
C GLU A 474 -3.53 5.07 6.13
N ASP A 475 -2.92 6.20 5.77
CA ASP A 475 -3.46 7.14 4.77
C ASP A 475 -3.12 6.73 3.33
N ALA A 476 -2.08 5.92 3.14
CA ALA A 476 -1.52 5.64 1.81
C ALA A 476 -2.53 5.01 0.84
N VAL A 477 -3.28 3.99 1.30
CA VAL A 477 -4.28 3.31 0.46
C VAL A 477 -5.53 4.18 0.25
N PRO A 478 -6.16 4.77 1.28
CA PRO A 478 -7.27 5.70 1.08
C PRO A 478 -6.93 6.85 0.14
N LEU A 479 -5.75 7.47 0.31
CA LEU A 479 -5.27 8.53 -0.57
C LEU A 479 -5.11 8.06 -2.01
N ARG A 480 -4.43 6.93 -2.22
CA ARG A 480 -4.25 6.34 -3.55
C ARG A 480 -5.60 6.06 -4.21
N HIS A 481 -6.54 5.46 -3.49
CA HIS A 481 -7.87 5.19 -4.00
C HIS A 481 -8.60 6.48 -4.40
N ALA A 482 -8.60 7.48 -3.50
CA ALA A 482 -9.28 8.75 -3.71
C ALA A 482 -8.70 9.56 -4.87
N LEU A 483 -7.36 9.61 -5.00
CA LEU A 483 -6.71 10.27 -6.13
C LEU A 483 -7.05 9.58 -7.45
N LEU A 484 -7.02 8.25 -7.51
CA LEU A 484 -7.38 7.52 -8.73
C LEU A 484 -8.87 7.70 -9.08
N GLU A 485 -9.77 7.74 -8.09
CA GLU A 485 -11.19 8.09 -8.30
C GLU A 485 -11.34 9.50 -8.91
N THR A 486 -10.67 10.50 -8.33
CA THR A 486 -10.67 11.88 -8.83
C THR A 486 -10.15 11.95 -10.27
N LEU A 487 -9.02 11.29 -10.56
CA LEU A 487 -8.43 11.27 -11.89
C LEU A 487 -9.32 10.53 -12.91
N ALA A 488 -10.07 9.51 -12.49
CA ALA A 488 -11.01 8.79 -13.36
C ALA A 488 -12.19 9.65 -13.83
N ARG A 489 -12.49 10.73 -13.10
CA ARG A 489 -13.58 11.67 -13.41
C ARG A 489 -13.16 12.83 -14.31
N LEU A 490 -11.86 12.96 -14.60
CA LEU A 490 -11.39 13.94 -15.58
C LEU A 490 -11.97 13.60 -16.97
N PRO A 491 -12.26 14.62 -17.80
CA PRO A 491 -12.69 14.38 -19.18
C PRO A 491 -11.68 13.53 -19.95
N ALA A 492 -12.17 12.61 -20.79
CA ALA A 492 -11.29 11.76 -21.60
C ALA A 492 -10.30 12.60 -22.44
N GLY A 493 -9.01 12.25 -22.38
CA GLY A 493 -7.95 12.98 -23.06
C GLY A 493 -7.43 14.21 -22.30
N TYR A 494 -7.81 14.41 -21.04
CA TYR A 494 -7.30 15.47 -20.17
C TYR A 494 -6.58 14.88 -18.95
N GLY A 495 -5.60 15.63 -18.43
CA GLY A 495 -4.88 15.33 -17.20
C GLY A 495 -4.46 16.60 -16.47
N VAL A 496 -3.96 16.48 -15.25
CA VAL A 496 -3.55 17.63 -14.40
C VAL A 496 -2.06 17.96 -14.48
N GLY A 497 -1.30 17.20 -15.27
CA GLY A 497 0.15 17.35 -15.38
C GLY A 497 0.95 16.31 -14.61
N THR A 498 2.26 16.32 -14.82
CA THR A 498 3.14 15.35 -14.16
C THR A 498 3.31 15.67 -12.67
N ALA A 499 3.55 14.65 -11.85
CA ALA A 499 3.82 14.79 -10.42
C ALA A 499 4.91 15.84 -10.13
N ALA A 500 5.95 15.91 -10.97
CA ALA A 500 7.05 16.86 -10.81
C ALA A 500 6.71 18.31 -11.17
N THR A 501 5.61 18.56 -11.88
CA THR A 501 5.20 19.92 -12.34
C THR A 501 3.89 20.40 -11.72
N LEU A 502 3.27 19.59 -10.87
CA LEU A 502 2.04 19.92 -10.16
C LEU A 502 2.30 21.04 -9.13
N GLY A 503 1.52 22.12 -9.24
CA GLY A 503 1.55 23.23 -8.28
C GLY A 503 0.71 22.94 -7.04
N GLU A 504 0.97 23.67 -5.95
CA GLU A 504 0.25 23.50 -4.68
C GLU A 504 -1.26 23.75 -4.78
N GLU A 505 -1.69 24.65 -5.66
CA GLU A 505 -3.09 24.98 -5.91
C GLU A 505 -3.83 23.80 -6.53
N THR A 506 -3.33 23.27 -7.66
CA THR A 506 -3.90 22.08 -8.31
C THR A 506 -3.90 20.87 -7.39
N LEU A 507 -2.86 20.72 -6.58
CA LEU A 507 -2.80 19.65 -5.59
C LEU A 507 -3.85 19.83 -4.49
N GLY A 508 -4.13 21.07 -4.09
CA GLY A 508 -5.26 21.41 -3.23
C GLY A 508 -6.59 21.00 -3.84
N GLU A 509 -6.86 21.40 -5.09
CA GLU A 509 -8.09 21.02 -5.82
C GLU A 509 -8.26 19.48 -5.93
N LEU A 510 -7.17 18.76 -6.24
CA LEU A 510 -7.17 17.30 -6.31
C LEU A 510 -7.52 16.68 -4.96
N LEU A 511 -6.95 17.19 -3.87
CA LEU A 511 -7.21 16.69 -2.53
C LEU A 511 -8.61 17.03 -2.03
N GLU A 512 -9.13 18.20 -2.37
CA GLU A 512 -10.52 18.57 -2.11
C GLU A 512 -11.48 17.62 -2.83
N ALA A 513 -11.25 17.34 -4.12
CA ALA A 513 -12.02 16.36 -4.86
C ALA A 513 -11.84 14.93 -4.33
N ALA A 514 -10.62 14.54 -3.95
CA ALA A 514 -10.33 13.24 -3.36
C ALA A 514 -11.05 13.03 -2.02
N SER A 515 -11.10 14.06 -1.18
CA SER A 515 -11.81 14.04 0.12
C SER A 515 -13.32 13.80 -0.02
N TRP A 516 -13.89 14.09 -1.19
CA TRP A 516 -15.28 13.76 -1.50
C TRP A 516 -15.48 12.24 -1.66
N HIS A 517 -14.51 11.53 -2.24
CA HIS A 517 -14.54 10.08 -2.45
C HIS A 517 -14.18 9.25 -1.23
N GLN A 518 -13.26 9.75 -0.40
CA GLN A 518 -12.78 9.08 0.81
C GLN A 518 -12.65 10.09 1.93
N LEU A 519 -13.51 9.97 2.93
CA LEU A 519 -13.60 10.89 4.07
C LEU A 519 -12.34 10.89 4.95
N ALA A 520 -11.51 9.84 4.88
CA ALA A 520 -10.23 9.80 5.58
C ALA A 520 -9.17 10.73 4.94
N VAL A 521 -9.37 11.16 3.70
CA VAL A 521 -8.43 12.01 2.97
C VAL A 521 -8.78 13.47 3.24
N GLU A 522 -8.09 14.10 4.17
CA GLU A 522 -8.28 15.53 4.48
C GLU A 522 -7.14 16.38 3.90
N PRO A 523 -7.44 17.50 3.19
CA PRO A 523 -6.43 18.39 2.67
C PRO A 523 -5.54 18.97 3.78
N SER A 524 -4.24 18.68 3.72
CA SER A 524 -3.24 19.19 4.66
C SER A 524 -1.87 19.23 3.98
N SER A 525 -0.89 19.93 4.56
CA SER A 525 0.47 19.97 4.01
C SER A 525 1.10 18.58 3.90
N ARG A 526 0.93 17.73 4.92
CA ARG A 526 1.36 16.32 4.87
C ARG A 526 0.66 15.56 3.75
N MET A 527 -0.66 15.74 3.60
CA MET A 527 -1.42 15.05 2.55
C MET A 527 -1.00 15.47 1.15
N LYS A 528 -0.59 16.74 0.96
CA LYS A 528 0.00 17.24 -0.29
C LYS A 528 1.32 16.51 -0.60
N GLU A 529 2.22 16.37 0.36
CA GLU A 529 3.47 15.64 0.18
C GLU A 529 3.24 14.17 -0.19
N LEU A 530 2.34 13.49 0.52
CA LEU A 530 1.95 12.11 0.23
C LEU A 530 1.30 11.95 -1.15
N ALA A 531 0.44 12.89 -1.55
CA ALA A 531 -0.23 12.87 -2.85
C ALA A 531 0.77 13.04 -3.99
N THR A 532 1.75 13.94 -3.82
CA THR A 532 2.83 14.15 -4.80
C THR A 532 3.66 12.88 -4.98
N ALA A 533 4.08 12.25 -3.87
CA ALA A 533 4.82 11.00 -3.89
C ALA A 533 4.01 9.84 -4.49
N THR A 534 2.72 9.73 -4.14
CA THR A 534 1.80 8.71 -4.68
C THR A 534 1.63 8.84 -6.19
N LEU A 535 1.45 10.06 -6.70
CA LEU A 535 1.36 10.32 -8.14
C LEU A 535 2.68 10.02 -8.87
N ALA A 536 3.82 10.35 -8.27
CA ALA A 536 5.13 10.01 -8.83
C ALA A 536 5.36 8.49 -8.92
N GLU A 537 4.97 7.72 -7.90
CA GLU A 537 5.01 6.26 -7.96
C GLU A 537 4.07 5.69 -9.03
N ALA A 538 2.85 6.25 -9.12
CA ALA A 538 1.88 5.86 -10.14
C ALA A 538 2.41 6.10 -11.56
N GLU A 539 3.11 7.21 -11.79
CA GLU A 539 3.80 7.50 -13.05
C GLU A 539 4.92 6.49 -13.34
N LEU A 540 5.76 6.15 -12.36
CA LEU A 540 6.83 5.15 -12.52
C LEU A 540 6.31 3.76 -12.90
N LEU A 541 5.09 3.42 -12.46
CA LEU A 541 4.44 2.15 -12.75
C LEU A 541 3.58 2.17 -14.03
N GLY A 542 3.41 3.33 -14.68
CA GLY A 542 2.53 3.50 -15.83
C GLY A 542 1.03 3.45 -15.49
N VAL A 543 0.67 3.62 -14.21
CA VAL A 543 -0.72 3.71 -13.73
C VAL A 543 -1.33 5.08 -14.10
N VAL A 544 -0.50 6.12 -14.04
CA VAL A 544 -0.84 7.50 -14.41
C VAL A 544 0.15 8.00 -15.46
N ALA A 545 -0.30 8.84 -16.38
CA ALA A 545 0.56 9.60 -17.29
C ALA A 545 0.04 11.03 -17.43
N HIS A 546 0.91 12.03 -17.21
CA HIS A 546 0.54 13.46 -17.22
C HIS A 546 -0.68 13.79 -16.34
N GLY A 547 -0.82 13.13 -15.20
CA GLY A 547 -1.95 13.36 -14.29
C GLY A 547 -3.29 12.92 -14.87
N ALA A 548 -3.31 11.89 -15.72
CA ALA A 548 -4.51 11.18 -16.15
C ALA A 548 -4.35 9.68 -15.89
N LEU A 549 -5.47 8.98 -15.64
CA LEU A 549 -5.45 7.53 -15.57
C LEU A 549 -5.14 6.92 -16.92
N THR A 550 -4.21 5.97 -16.94
CA THR A 550 -4.03 5.07 -18.08
C THR A 550 -5.06 3.94 -18.02
N PRO A 551 -5.20 3.11 -19.06
CA PRO A 551 -6.01 1.88 -18.95
C PRO A 551 -5.57 0.97 -17.79
N VAL A 552 -4.27 0.93 -17.47
CA VAL A 552 -3.75 0.23 -16.28
C VAL A 552 -4.22 0.92 -15.00
N GLY A 553 -4.22 2.25 -14.96
CA GLY A 553 -4.78 3.04 -13.85
C GLY A 553 -6.24 2.73 -13.55
N HIS A 554 -7.09 2.64 -14.58
CA HIS A 554 -8.49 2.23 -14.42
C HIS A 554 -8.62 0.80 -13.88
N ALA A 555 -7.77 -0.12 -14.32
CA ALA A 555 -7.79 -1.48 -13.79
C ALA A 555 -7.30 -1.57 -12.33
N VAL A 556 -6.32 -0.75 -11.93
CA VAL A 556 -5.92 -0.61 -10.52
C VAL A 556 -7.04 -0.04 -9.67
N LEU A 557 -7.76 0.98 -10.17
CA LEU A 557 -8.94 1.50 -9.49
C LEU A 557 -10.02 0.42 -9.33
N GLY A 558 -10.25 -0.41 -10.36
CA GLY A 558 -11.13 -1.58 -10.27
C GLY A 558 -10.69 -2.59 -9.20
N LEU A 559 -9.38 -2.82 -9.05
CA LEU A 559 -8.81 -3.68 -8.01
C LEU A 559 -9.05 -3.11 -6.60
N LEU A 560 -8.92 -1.80 -6.41
CA LEU A 560 -9.21 -1.12 -5.15
C LEU A 560 -10.71 -1.15 -4.82
N ARG A 561 -11.59 -0.89 -5.79
CA ARG A 561 -13.05 -1.00 -5.65
C ARG A 561 -13.50 -2.41 -5.30
N ALA A 562 -12.87 -3.43 -5.89
CA ALA A 562 -13.07 -4.83 -5.52
C ALA A 562 -12.53 -5.19 -4.11
N GLY A 563 -11.87 -4.24 -3.44
CA GLY A 563 -11.46 -4.37 -2.06
C GLY A 563 -10.14 -5.08 -1.84
N ALA A 564 -9.25 -5.12 -2.83
CA ALA A 564 -7.99 -5.85 -2.70
C ALA A 564 -7.17 -5.42 -1.47
N ALA A 565 -7.18 -4.13 -1.13
CA ALA A 565 -6.47 -3.59 0.03
C ALA A 565 -6.92 -4.15 1.38
N ARG A 566 -8.16 -4.66 1.45
CA ARG A 566 -8.69 -5.33 2.64
C ARG A 566 -7.81 -6.51 3.03
N TRP A 567 -7.20 -7.20 2.07
CA TRP A 567 -6.55 -8.48 2.31
C TRP A 567 -5.06 -8.39 2.61
N PHE A 568 -4.48 -7.19 2.61
CA PHE A 568 -3.08 -7.00 2.98
C PHE A 568 -2.79 -7.63 4.36
N PRO A 569 -1.71 -8.43 4.53
CA PRO A 569 -0.53 -8.57 3.65
C PRO A 569 -0.67 -9.58 2.50
N ALA A 570 -1.80 -10.26 2.33
CA ALA A 570 -2.05 -11.02 1.11
C ALA A 570 -2.40 -10.06 -0.05
N VAL A 571 -1.71 -10.24 -1.18
CA VAL A 571 -1.84 -9.34 -2.34
C VAL A 571 -2.52 -10.09 -3.50
N PRO A 572 -3.77 -9.79 -3.85
CA PRO A 572 -4.42 -10.37 -5.03
C PRO A 572 -3.59 -10.12 -6.30
N GLY A 573 -3.39 -11.13 -7.14
CA GLY A 573 -2.60 -11.00 -8.37
C GLY A 573 -1.10 -11.34 -8.23
N THR A 574 -0.60 -11.58 -7.01
CA THR A 574 0.76 -12.13 -6.82
C THR A 574 0.82 -13.64 -6.92
N GLY A 575 -0.32 -14.30 -7.13
CA GLY A 575 -0.51 -15.76 -7.21
C GLY A 575 -1.12 -16.36 -5.93
N VAL A 576 -1.81 -15.56 -5.13
CA VAL A 576 -2.80 -16.03 -4.16
C VAL A 576 -4.02 -16.57 -4.90
N ALA A 577 -4.63 -17.66 -4.44
CA ALA A 577 -5.81 -18.24 -5.07
C ALA A 577 -7.04 -17.34 -4.91
N LEU A 578 -7.76 -17.08 -6.00
CA LEU A 578 -8.92 -16.16 -6.04
C LEU A 578 -10.23 -16.85 -6.45
N SER A 579 -10.27 -18.18 -6.55
CA SER A 579 -11.42 -18.94 -7.07
C SER A 579 -12.72 -18.65 -6.32
N GLU A 580 -12.63 -18.34 -5.03
CA GLU A 580 -13.78 -18.03 -4.16
C GLU A 580 -14.09 -16.52 -4.09
N TYR A 581 -13.28 -15.67 -4.74
CA TYR A 581 -13.37 -14.20 -4.67
C TYR A 581 -13.56 -13.61 -6.06
N ARG A 582 -14.78 -13.78 -6.62
CA ARG A 582 -15.09 -13.44 -8.03
C ARG A 582 -14.74 -12.00 -8.40
N ALA A 583 -15.07 -11.02 -7.56
CA ALA A 583 -14.79 -9.60 -7.83
C ALA A 583 -13.28 -9.33 -7.93
N LEU A 584 -12.48 -9.88 -7.00
CA LEU A 584 -11.02 -9.77 -7.05
C LEU A 584 -10.43 -10.51 -8.25
N ALA A 585 -10.93 -11.71 -8.56
CA ALA A 585 -10.48 -12.48 -9.72
C ALA A 585 -10.72 -11.71 -11.03
N TYR A 586 -11.89 -11.09 -11.18
CA TYR A 586 -12.22 -10.24 -12.31
C TYR A 586 -11.29 -9.01 -12.38
N ALA A 587 -11.11 -8.28 -11.28
CA ALA A 587 -10.26 -7.10 -11.26
C ALA A 587 -8.78 -7.42 -11.58
N VAL A 588 -8.26 -8.56 -11.10
CA VAL A 588 -6.90 -9.02 -11.45
C VAL A 588 -6.79 -9.39 -12.94
N ALA A 589 -7.84 -9.97 -13.53
CA ALA A 589 -7.88 -10.28 -14.96
C ALA A 589 -7.90 -9.01 -15.82
N GLU A 590 -8.69 -8.00 -15.43
CA GLU A 590 -8.71 -6.68 -16.08
C GLU A 590 -7.36 -5.99 -16.00
N LEU A 591 -6.69 -6.02 -14.84
CA LEU A 591 -5.33 -5.49 -14.68
C LEU A 591 -4.33 -6.18 -15.62
N ARG A 592 -4.39 -7.51 -15.72
CA ARG A 592 -3.55 -8.28 -16.65
C ARG A 592 -3.82 -7.89 -18.10
N SER A 593 -5.08 -7.76 -18.49
CA SER A 593 -5.50 -7.36 -19.84
C SER A 593 -5.00 -5.97 -20.21
N ALA A 594 -5.15 -5.00 -19.30
CA ALA A 594 -4.66 -3.63 -19.47
C ALA A 594 -3.13 -3.60 -19.64
N LEU A 595 -2.40 -4.37 -18.84
CA LEU A 595 -0.94 -4.47 -18.94
C LEU A 595 -0.47 -5.15 -20.23
N ALA A 596 -1.18 -6.18 -20.69
CA ALA A 596 -0.89 -6.84 -21.96
C ALA A 596 -1.10 -5.92 -23.17
N THR A 597 -2.04 -4.97 -23.05
CA THR A 597 -2.28 -3.94 -24.06
C THR A 597 -1.20 -2.86 -24.00
N LEU A 598 -0.84 -2.41 -22.80
CA LEU A 598 0.14 -1.35 -22.59
C LEU A 598 1.56 -1.78 -22.99
N VAL A 599 2.01 -2.93 -22.47
CA VAL A 599 3.34 -3.47 -22.76
C VAL A 599 3.21 -4.37 -23.99
N THR A 600 3.36 -3.77 -25.18
CA THR A 600 3.35 -4.52 -26.44
C THR A 600 4.28 -5.73 -26.35
N ALA A 601 3.85 -6.87 -26.91
CA ALA A 601 4.62 -8.11 -26.89
C ALA A 601 6.08 -7.86 -27.31
N PRO A 602 7.04 -8.45 -26.59
CA PRO A 602 8.45 -8.24 -26.87
C PRO A 602 8.76 -8.69 -28.30
N ARG A 603 9.57 -7.89 -29.00
CA ARG A 603 9.92 -8.13 -30.40
C ARG A 603 10.75 -9.39 -30.48
N THR A 604 10.33 -10.30 -31.36
CA THR A 604 11.08 -11.50 -31.72
C THR A 604 12.01 -11.26 -32.90
N THR A 605 11.97 -10.07 -33.51
CA THR A 605 12.80 -9.69 -34.65
C THR A 605 13.66 -8.46 -34.37
N ALA A 606 14.78 -8.36 -35.08
CA ALA A 606 15.72 -7.23 -35.04
C ALA A 606 15.98 -6.68 -36.45
N ARG A 607 16.24 -5.37 -36.55
CA ARG A 607 16.68 -4.73 -37.79
C ARG A 607 18.21 -4.68 -37.84
N PHE A 608 18.80 -5.46 -38.75
CA PHE A 608 20.24 -5.46 -38.99
C PHE A 608 20.65 -4.37 -39.97
N GLN A 609 21.70 -3.62 -39.65
CA GLN A 609 22.16 -2.48 -40.43
C GLN A 609 23.58 -2.73 -40.99
N ALA A 610 23.96 -1.97 -42.02
CA ALA A 610 25.24 -2.16 -42.72
C ALA A 610 26.47 -1.81 -41.86
N ASP A 611 26.29 -1.01 -40.81
CA ASP A 611 27.31 -0.62 -39.83
C ASP A 611 27.52 -1.67 -38.71
N LEU A 612 27.03 -2.90 -38.92
CA LEU A 612 27.13 -4.04 -38.01
C LEU A 612 26.36 -3.86 -36.70
N THR A 613 25.29 -3.07 -36.72
CA THR A 613 24.37 -2.95 -35.59
C THR A 613 23.09 -3.75 -35.82
N ALA A 614 22.53 -4.29 -34.74
CA ALA A 614 21.20 -4.86 -34.69
C ALA A 614 20.35 -3.98 -33.76
N VAL A 615 19.23 -3.48 -34.27
CA VAL A 615 18.33 -2.56 -33.56
C VAL A 615 16.99 -3.25 -33.33
N VAL A 616 16.53 -3.28 -32.08
CA VAL A 616 15.20 -3.76 -31.70
C VAL A 616 14.37 -2.57 -31.24
N THR A 617 13.23 -2.34 -31.88
CA THR A 617 12.29 -1.25 -31.53
C THR A 617 11.32 -1.72 -30.44
N GLY A 618 11.65 -1.39 -29.19
CA GLY A 618 10.98 -1.89 -27.99
C GLY A 618 11.76 -3.01 -27.28
N ALA A 619 11.12 -3.69 -26.34
CA ALA A 619 11.74 -4.79 -25.59
C ALA A 619 11.99 -6.00 -26.50
N ALA A 620 13.20 -6.57 -26.47
CA ALA A 620 13.50 -7.83 -27.16
C ALA A 620 12.96 -9.04 -26.39
N ALA A 621 12.43 -10.04 -27.10
CA ALA A 621 12.04 -11.31 -26.49
C ALA A 621 13.27 -12.01 -25.89
N PRO A 622 13.13 -12.80 -24.80
CA PRO A 622 14.25 -13.46 -24.14
C PRO A 622 15.14 -14.25 -25.12
N GLU A 623 14.53 -15.00 -26.04
CA GLU A 623 15.24 -15.81 -27.03
C GLU A 623 16.00 -14.95 -28.05
N LEU A 624 15.45 -13.78 -28.43
CA LEU A 624 16.11 -12.82 -29.30
C LEU A 624 17.28 -12.15 -28.56
N ALA A 625 17.06 -11.73 -27.32
CA ALA A 625 18.08 -11.10 -26.48
C ALA A 625 19.24 -12.06 -26.21
N GLU A 626 18.96 -13.32 -25.85
CA GLU A 626 19.98 -14.36 -25.67
C GLU A 626 20.78 -14.62 -26.95
N LEU A 627 20.11 -14.69 -28.10
CA LEU A 627 20.80 -14.82 -29.40
C LEU A 627 21.71 -13.61 -29.66
N LEU A 628 21.20 -12.39 -29.52
CA LEU A 628 21.97 -11.18 -29.77
C LEU A 628 23.12 -11.00 -28.78
N ASP A 629 22.90 -11.23 -27.47
CA ASP A 629 23.94 -11.15 -26.44
C ASP A 629 25.03 -12.20 -26.63
N SER A 630 24.69 -13.37 -27.22
CA SER A 630 25.69 -14.40 -27.53
C SER A 630 26.70 -13.94 -28.58
N VAL A 631 26.29 -13.11 -29.55
CA VAL A 631 27.06 -12.77 -30.76
C VAL A 631 27.39 -11.28 -30.90
N ALA A 632 26.93 -10.43 -29.98
CA ALA A 632 27.06 -8.97 -30.04
C ALA A 632 27.28 -8.36 -28.65
N ASP A 633 27.71 -7.10 -28.60
CA ASP A 633 27.81 -6.30 -27.38
C ASP A 633 26.67 -5.27 -27.34
N ARG A 634 25.98 -5.15 -26.22
CA ARG A 634 24.84 -4.23 -26.06
C ARG A 634 25.33 -2.79 -25.79
N GLU A 635 24.90 -1.83 -26.59
CA GLU A 635 25.37 -0.43 -26.52
C GLU A 635 24.36 0.52 -25.85
N SER A 636 23.05 0.20 -25.87
CA SER A 636 21.98 1.08 -25.35
C SER A 636 20.77 0.26 -24.90
N ASP A 637 20.14 0.67 -23.79
CA ASP A 637 18.91 0.12 -23.22
C ASP A 637 17.70 1.09 -23.33
N GLY A 638 17.75 2.06 -24.27
CA GLY A 638 16.67 3.04 -24.49
C GLY A 638 15.42 2.48 -25.19
N HIS A 639 14.57 3.35 -25.73
CA HIS A 639 13.36 2.96 -26.50
C HIS A 639 13.64 2.04 -27.70
N ALA A 640 14.87 2.08 -28.22
CA ALA A 640 15.40 1.08 -29.11
C ALA A 640 16.70 0.52 -28.52
N VAL A 641 16.74 -0.79 -28.33
CA VAL A 641 17.92 -1.49 -27.81
C VAL A 641 18.84 -1.79 -29.00
N VAL A 642 20.12 -1.46 -28.84
CA VAL A 642 21.12 -1.55 -29.92
C VAL A 642 22.22 -2.52 -29.50
N TRP A 643 22.51 -3.47 -30.38
CA TRP A 643 23.65 -4.39 -30.26
C TRP A 643 24.65 -4.11 -31.37
N ARG A 644 25.94 -4.05 -31.02
CA ARG A 644 27.04 -3.99 -31.99
C ARG A 644 27.66 -5.37 -32.16
N ILE A 645 27.68 -5.84 -33.40
CA ILE A 645 28.33 -7.09 -33.78
C ILE A 645 29.76 -6.76 -34.21
N SER A 646 30.73 -7.44 -33.62
CA SER A 646 32.15 -7.23 -33.86
C SER A 646 32.88 -8.57 -34.06
N PRO A 647 34.12 -8.57 -34.61
CA PRO A 647 34.91 -9.79 -34.69
C PRO A 647 35.12 -10.47 -33.31
N ALA A 648 35.22 -9.68 -32.24
CA ALA A 648 35.41 -10.18 -30.88
C ALA A 648 34.15 -10.85 -30.33
N SER A 649 32.98 -10.25 -30.54
CA SER A 649 31.70 -10.81 -30.09
C SER A 649 31.34 -12.09 -30.87
N VAL A 650 31.62 -12.14 -32.18
CA VAL A 650 31.45 -13.35 -32.99
C VAL A 650 32.41 -14.45 -32.53
N ARG A 651 33.68 -14.11 -32.26
CA ARG A 651 34.65 -15.08 -31.72
C ARG A 651 34.19 -15.66 -30.39
N ARG A 652 33.67 -14.83 -29.49
CA ARG A 652 33.10 -15.25 -28.21
C ARG A 652 31.96 -16.26 -28.40
N ALA A 653 31.08 -16.05 -29.38
CA ALA A 653 30.02 -17.01 -29.71
C ALA A 653 30.59 -18.36 -30.17
N LEU A 654 31.61 -18.33 -31.05
CA LEU A 654 32.27 -19.55 -31.54
C LEU A 654 33.05 -20.28 -30.44
N ASP A 655 33.71 -19.56 -29.53
CA ASP A 655 34.39 -20.11 -28.35
C ASP A 655 33.41 -20.81 -27.39
N ALA A 656 32.17 -20.32 -27.31
CA ALA A 656 31.07 -20.94 -26.56
C ALA A 656 30.43 -22.15 -27.29
N GLY A 657 30.94 -22.52 -28.47
CA GLY A 657 30.52 -23.69 -29.23
C GLY A 657 29.42 -23.44 -30.27
N ALA A 658 29.11 -22.18 -30.60
CA ALA A 658 28.19 -21.88 -31.69
C ALA A 658 28.81 -22.19 -33.06
N ASP A 659 28.00 -22.70 -33.99
CA ASP A 659 28.40 -22.87 -35.39
C ASP A 659 28.09 -21.62 -36.21
N ALA A 660 28.99 -21.26 -37.13
CA ALA A 660 28.88 -20.02 -37.91
C ALA A 660 27.74 -20.05 -38.94
N ALA A 661 27.43 -21.21 -39.52
CA ALA A 661 26.31 -21.35 -40.45
C ALA A 661 24.98 -21.30 -39.70
N ASP A 662 24.90 -21.97 -38.54
CA ASP A 662 23.72 -21.93 -37.67
C ASP A 662 23.44 -20.52 -37.16
N LEU A 663 24.48 -19.77 -36.75
CA LEU A 663 24.33 -18.37 -36.35
C LEU A 663 23.78 -17.51 -37.50
N LEU A 664 24.27 -17.72 -38.73
CA LEU A 664 23.82 -16.99 -39.91
C LEU A 664 22.34 -17.29 -40.22
N GLU A 665 21.94 -18.57 -40.10
CA GLU A 665 20.56 -19.00 -40.27
C GLU A 665 19.64 -18.38 -39.21
N ARG A 666 20.01 -18.51 -37.92
CA ARG A 666 19.23 -17.96 -36.80
C ARG A 666 19.08 -16.45 -36.87
N LEU A 667 20.15 -15.72 -37.21
CA LEU A 667 20.10 -14.27 -37.39
C LEU A 667 19.20 -13.87 -38.58
N THR A 668 19.20 -14.67 -39.66
CA THR A 668 18.31 -14.47 -40.80
C THR A 668 16.84 -14.69 -40.40
N GLN A 669 16.54 -15.73 -39.61
CA GLN A 669 15.18 -16.03 -39.14
C GLN A 669 14.60 -14.90 -38.28
N VAL A 670 15.42 -14.24 -37.47
CA VAL A 670 14.99 -13.11 -36.62
C VAL A 670 15.09 -11.75 -37.30
N SER A 671 15.38 -11.68 -38.60
CA SER A 671 15.46 -10.42 -39.33
C SER A 671 14.08 -9.80 -39.55
N ASP A 672 13.91 -8.55 -39.14
CA ASP A 672 12.64 -7.84 -39.22
C ASP A 672 12.11 -7.74 -40.66
N GLY A 673 10.87 -8.19 -40.86
CA GLY A 673 10.21 -8.28 -42.15
C GLY A 673 10.77 -9.36 -43.09
N GLY A 674 11.57 -10.32 -42.60
CA GLY A 674 12.19 -11.37 -43.41
C GLY A 674 13.25 -10.84 -44.39
N ARG A 675 13.81 -9.66 -44.12
CA ARG A 675 14.84 -9.06 -44.97
C ARG A 675 16.16 -9.86 -44.88
N PRO A 676 16.89 -10.03 -46.00
CA PRO A 676 18.20 -10.67 -45.95
C PRO A 676 19.18 -9.85 -45.09
N LEU A 677 20.14 -10.54 -44.46
CA LEU A 677 21.17 -9.88 -43.67
C LEU A 677 22.07 -8.99 -44.54
N PRO A 678 22.61 -7.87 -44.01
CA PRO A 678 23.60 -7.08 -44.72
C PRO A 678 24.85 -7.91 -45.08
N GLN A 679 25.36 -7.75 -46.31
CA GLN A 679 26.52 -8.49 -46.79
C GLN A 679 27.78 -8.30 -45.91
N THR A 680 27.92 -7.13 -45.29
CA THR A 680 29.00 -6.83 -44.34
C THR A 680 28.96 -7.74 -43.11
N LEU A 681 27.76 -8.03 -42.60
CA LEU A 681 27.56 -8.92 -41.46
C LEU A 681 27.86 -10.37 -41.83
N GLU A 682 27.37 -10.84 -42.99
CA GLU A 682 27.65 -12.20 -43.45
C GLU A 682 29.15 -12.45 -43.62
N TYR A 683 29.86 -11.48 -44.19
CA TYR A 683 31.30 -11.56 -44.42
C TYR A 683 32.06 -11.63 -43.08
N LEU A 684 31.68 -10.78 -42.11
CA LEU A 684 32.28 -10.77 -40.77
C LEU A 684 32.17 -12.13 -40.09
N LEU A 685 30.99 -12.75 -40.10
CA LEU A 685 30.79 -14.08 -39.50
C LEU A 685 31.66 -15.13 -40.19
N LYS A 686 31.64 -15.19 -41.53
CA LYS A 686 32.41 -16.17 -42.32
C LYS A 686 33.92 -16.02 -42.12
N ASP A 687 34.46 -14.79 -42.12
CA ASP A 687 35.90 -14.57 -41.95
C ASP A 687 36.38 -14.86 -40.51
N THR A 688 35.56 -14.50 -39.51
CA THR A 688 35.86 -14.81 -38.11
C THR A 688 35.87 -16.32 -37.87
N ALA A 689 34.90 -17.04 -38.43
CA ALA A 689 34.83 -18.50 -38.36
C ALA A 689 36.03 -19.20 -39.02
N ARG A 690 36.46 -18.73 -40.21
CA ARG A 690 37.64 -19.26 -40.91
C ARG A 690 38.94 -19.13 -40.10
N THR A 691 39.01 -18.12 -39.24
CA THR A 691 40.19 -17.81 -38.43
C THR A 691 40.14 -18.45 -37.03
N HIS A 692 38.94 -18.83 -36.58
CA HIS A 692 38.69 -19.56 -35.34
C HIS A 692 39.23 -21.00 -35.39
N GLY A 693 39.79 -21.51 -34.28
CA GLY A 693 40.26 -22.90 -34.18
C GLY A 693 41.59 -23.25 -34.87
N ARG A 694 42.38 -22.28 -35.37
CA ARG A 694 43.71 -22.53 -35.96
C ARG A 694 44.77 -23.04 -34.97
N ILE A 695 44.57 -22.77 -33.69
CA ILE A 695 45.40 -23.26 -32.58
C ILE A 695 44.55 -24.28 -31.82
N ARG A 696 45.07 -25.50 -31.67
CA ARG A 696 44.36 -26.60 -31.00
C ARG A 696 44.83 -26.72 -29.56
N VAL A 697 43.91 -26.51 -28.64
CA VAL A 697 44.14 -26.74 -27.22
C VAL A 697 43.81 -28.20 -26.91
N VAL A 698 44.77 -28.95 -26.39
CA VAL A 698 44.52 -30.33 -25.95
C VAL A 698 44.06 -30.29 -24.51
N ARG A 699 42.94 -30.96 -24.21
CA ARG A 699 42.40 -31.04 -22.86
C ARG A 699 43.41 -31.78 -21.96
N SER A 700 44.00 -31.03 -21.03
CA SER A 700 44.72 -31.54 -19.87
C SER A 700 43.80 -31.36 -18.68
N ALA A 701 43.46 -32.44 -17.99
CA ALA A 701 42.64 -32.35 -16.79
C ALA A 701 43.46 -31.93 -15.56
N CYS A 702 44.78 -32.13 -15.58
CA CYS A 702 45.69 -31.64 -14.55
C CYS A 702 47.11 -31.48 -15.11
N CYS A 703 47.81 -30.39 -14.76
CA CYS A 703 49.21 -30.17 -15.10
C CYS A 703 50.09 -30.45 -13.87
N LEU A 704 51.15 -31.23 -14.05
CA LEU A 704 52.14 -31.50 -13.00
C LEU A 704 53.46 -30.83 -13.40
N ARG A 705 53.97 -29.98 -12.52
CA ARG A 705 55.27 -29.32 -12.67
C ARG A 705 56.22 -29.81 -11.59
N SER A 706 57.46 -30.10 -11.98
CA SER A 706 58.55 -30.35 -11.05
C SER A 706 59.83 -29.77 -11.61
N ASP A 707 60.64 -29.13 -10.77
CA ASP A 707 61.93 -28.58 -11.17
C ASP A 707 63.00 -29.68 -11.37
N ASP A 708 62.66 -30.94 -11.06
CA ASP A 708 63.47 -32.13 -11.29
C ASP A 708 63.00 -32.89 -12.55
N GLU A 709 63.79 -32.78 -13.63
CA GLU A 709 63.52 -33.45 -14.89
C GLU A 709 63.58 -34.99 -14.77
N ALA A 710 64.42 -35.53 -13.89
CA ALA A 710 64.54 -36.97 -13.69
C ALA A 710 63.25 -37.53 -13.05
N LEU A 711 62.68 -36.79 -12.10
CA LEU A 711 61.39 -37.13 -11.47
C LEU A 711 60.23 -37.11 -12.48
N VAL A 712 60.19 -36.12 -13.37
CA VAL A 712 59.18 -36.05 -14.45
C VAL A 712 59.29 -37.23 -15.41
N LEU A 713 60.52 -37.60 -15.76
CA LEU A 713 60.76 -38.77 -16.61
C LEU A 713 60.36 -40.07 -15.91
N GLU A 714 60.65 -40.22 -14.62
CA GLU A 714 60.24 -41.35 -13.79
C GLU A 714 58.71 -41.47 -13.71
N LEU A 715 58.02 -40.39 -13.34
CA LEU A 715 56.56 -40.32 -13.25
C LEU A 715 55.88 -40.67 -14.58
N SER A 716 56.43 -40.19 -15.70
CA SER A 716 55.89 -40.50 -17.04
C SER A 716 55.99 -41.98 -17.43
N LYS A 717 56.91 -42.73 -16.79
CA LYS A 717 57.17 -44.15 -17.07
C LYS A 717 56.63 -45.08 -15.98
N SER A 718 56.10 -44.55 -14.88
CA SER A 718 55.61 -45.34 -13.75
C SER A 718 54.33 -46.11 -14.12
N ARG A 719 54.40 -47.45 -14.07
CA ARG A 719 53.22 -48.31 -14.30
C ARG A 719 52.13 -48.11 -13.26
N ALA A 720 52.48 -47.71 -12.04
CA ALA A 720 51.50 -47.43 -10.98
C ALA A 720 50.58 -46.24 -11.31
N LEU A 721 51.05 -45.32 -12.16
CA LEU A 721 50.33 -44.10 -12.55
C LEU A 721 49.74 -44.18 -13.97
N ALA A 722 49.73 -45.35 -14.60
CA ALA A 722 49.21 -45.50 -15.96
C ALA A 722 47.74 -45.09 -16.09
N ARG A 723 46.94 -45.27 -15.04
CA ARG A 723 45.50 -44.96 -15.02
C ARG A 723 45.16 -43.48 -15.08
N ILE A 724 46.08 -42.59 -14.68
CA ILE A 724 45.85 -41.14 -14.73
C ILE A 724 46.34 -40.52 -16.05
N GLY A 725 46.80 -41.33 -17.01
CA GLY A 725 47.09 -40.89 -18.37
C GLY A 725 48.12 -39.76 -18.45
N LEU A 726 49.27 -39.92 -17.79
CA LEU A 726 50.35 -38.93 -17.82
C LEU A 726 50.99 -38.86 -19.21
N ARG A 727 51.12 -37.66 -19.76
CA ARG A 727 51.82 -37.36 -21.00
C ARG A 727 52.80 -36.22 -20.77
N ARG A 728 54.06 -36.43 -21.12
CA ARG A 728 55.08 -35.38 -21.06
C ARG A 728 54.92 -34.40 -22.21
N ILE A 729 54.88 -33.11 -21.88
CA ILE A 729 54.74 -32.03 -22.88
C ILE A 729 55.90 -31.03 -22.83
N ALA A 730 56.69 -31.04 -21.76
CA ALA A 730 57.96 -30.32 -21.66
C ALA A 730 58.93 -31.08 -20.71
N PRO A 731 60.23 -30.69 -20.63
CA PRO A 731 61.20 -31.38 -19.81
C PRO A 731 60.81 -31.54 -18.33
N THR A 732 60.18 -30.52 -17.77
CA THR A 732 59.75 -30.40 -16.37
C THR A 732 58.23 -30.46 -16.18
N VAL A 733 57.47 -30.82 -17.23
CA VAL A 733 56.00 -30.72 -17.23
C VAL A 733 55.31 -31.96 -17.80
N LEU A 734 54.39 -32.52 -17.01
CA LEU A 734 53.44 -33.54 -17.42
C LEU A 734 52.03 -32.97 -17.46
N ILE A 735 51.20 -33.53 -18.32
CA ILE A 735 49.75 -33.37 -18.26
C ILE A 735 49.09 -34.71 -18.00
N SER A 736 48.01 -34.70 -17.24
CA SER A 736 47.18 -35.86 -16.93
C SER A 736 45.82 -35.69 -17.61
N SER A 737 45.25 -36.81 -18.06
CA SER A 737 43.86 -36.85 -18.50
C SER A 737 42.85 -36.99 -17.34
N ALA A 738 43.32 -37.22 -16.12
CA ALA A 738 42.51 -37.33 -14.91
C ALA A 738 42.41 -36.01 -14.15
N ALA A 739 41.31 -35.80 -13.43
CA ALA A 739 41.08 -34.55 -12.70
C ALA A 739 42.16 -34.31 -11.62
N PRO A 740 42.38 -33.05 -11.17
CA PRO A 740 43.44 -32.75 -10.21
C PRO A 740 43.31 -33.54 -8.90
N ALA A 741 42.09 -33.75 -8.40
CA ALA A 741 41.84 -34.54 -7.19
C ALA A 741 42.24 -36.02 -7.34
N GLU A 742 41.89 -36.64 -8.48
CA GLU A 742 42.25 -38.03 -8.80
C GLU A 742 43.75 -38.19 -9.02
N THR A 743 44.36 -37.21 -9.70
CA THR A 743 45.80 -37.14 -9.96
C THR A 743 46.59 -37.02 -8.65
N LEU A 744 46.17 -36.13 -7.73
CA LEU A 744 46.77 -35.97 -6.41
C LEU A 744 46.66 -37.25 -5.57
N ALA A 745 45.49 -37.90 -5.59
CA ALA A 745 45.27 -39.14 -4.86
C ALA A 745 46.17 -40.27 -5.38
N ALA A 746 46.26 -40.45 -6.70
CA ALA A 746 47.08 -41.49 -7.33
C ALA A 746 48.59 -41.30 -7.06
N LEU A 747 49.09 -40.07 -7.14
CA LEU A 747 50.49 -39.74 -6.84
C LEU A 747 50.84 -40.01 -5.37
N ARG A 748 49.95 -39.68 -4.42
CA ARG A 748 50.14 -39.98 -2.99
C ARG A 748 50.20 -41.48 -2.72
N LEU A 749 49.32 -42.23 -3.37
CA LEU A 749 49.28 -43.69 -3.28
C LEU A 749 50.57 -44.34 -3.84
N ALA A 750 51.19 -43.72 -4.85
CA ALA A 750 52.46 -44.15 -5.41
C ALA A 750 53.70 -43.69 -4.61
N GLY A 751 53.51 -43.03 -3.46
CA GLY A 751 54.59 -42.62 -2.56
C GLY A 751 55.13 -41.20 -2.78
N TYR A 752 54.52 -40.41 -3.66
CA TYR A 752 54.92 -39.02 -3.93
C TYR A 752 54.12 -38.03 -3.06
N ALA A 753 54.61 -36.80 -2.87
CA ALA A 753 53.97 -35.78 -2.02
C ALA A 753 53.52 -34.52 -2.81
N PRO A 754 52.45 -34.58 -3.63
CA PRO A 754 52.03 -33.46 -4.47
C PRO A 754 51.08 -32.49 -3.74
N VAL A 755 51.12 -31.22 -4.19
CA VAL A 755 50.31 -30.09 -3.71
C VAL A 755 49.54 -29.49 -4.89
N LEU A 756 48.29 -29.07 -4.68
CA LEU A 756 47.50 -28.40 -5.72
C LEU A 756 47.89 -26.92 -5.78
N GLU A 757 48.20 -26.42 -6.96
CA GLU A 757 48.51 -25.01 -7.24
C GLU A 757 47.35 -24.46 -8.10
N ALA A 758 46.78 -23.29 -7.81
CA ALA A 758 45.77 -22.71 -8.72
C ALA A 758 46.43 -21.90 -9.84
N GLU A 759 45.59 -21.45 -10.77
CA GLU A 759 46.00 -20.89 -12.06
C GLU A 759 46.84 -19.60 -11.97
N THR A 760 46.94 -18.97 -10.79
CA THR A 760 47.82 -17.82 -10.51
C THR A 760 49.08 -18.16 -9.70
N GLY A 761 49.34 -19.44 -9.39
CA GLY A 761 50.43 -19.88 -8.51
C GLY A 761 50.07 -19.94 -7.02
N THR A 762 48.80 -19.75 -6.67
CA THR A 762 48.27 -19.76 -5.29
C THR A 762 47.16 -20.80 -5.17
N THR A 763 46.93 -21.45 -4.03
CA THR A 763 45.91 -22.50 -3.86
C THR A 763 44.45 -21.96 -3.90
N VAL A 764 43.52 -22.56 -4.67
CA VAL A 764 42.11 -22.08 -4.86
C VAL A 764 41.06 -23.20 -4.66
N VAL A 765 39.87 -22.80 -4.16
CA VAL A 765 38.69 -23.58 -3.74
C VAL A 765 37.46 -23.26 -4.63
N GLU A 766 36.58 -24.24 -4.90
CA GLU A 766 35.40 -24.25 -5.81
C GLU A 766 34.16 -23.42 -5.37
N ARG A 767 33.27 -23.05 -6.33
CA ARG A 767 32.01 -22.26 -6.13
C ARG A 767 30.73 -23.12 -6.16
N ALA A 768 29.74 -22.78 -5.33
CA ALA A 768 28.52 -23.55 -5.01
C ALA A 768 27.19 -22.96 -5.56
N SER A 769 26.12 -23.77 -5.48
CA SER A 769 24.73 -23.57 -5.91
C SER A 769 23.96 -22.39 -5.26
N GLN A 770 22.96 -21.84 -5.96
CA GLN A 770 22.15 -20.67 -5.52
C GLN A 770 21.04 -21.02 -4.50
N GLU A 771 21.03 -20.31 -3.38
CA GLU A 771 20.10 -20.43 -2.26
C GLU A 771 18.71 -19.77 -2.56
N ARG A 772 17.63 -20.18 -1.88
CA ARG A 772 16.28 -19.60 -1.99
C ARG A 772 15.64 -19.42 -0.60
N ALA A 773 14.85 -18.36 -0.43
CA ALA A 773 14.00 -18.18 0.75
C ALA A 773 12.61 -18.84 0.57
N ALA A 774 11.95 -19.15 1.69
CA ALA A 774 10.55 -19.52 1.69
C ALA A 774 9.67 -18.30 1.41
N VAL A 775 8.52 -18.50 0.77
CA VAL A 775 7.51 -17.46 0.59
C VAL A 775 6.80 -17.23 1.93
N GLU A 776 6.75 -15.98 2.40
CA GLU A 776 6.10 -15.63 3.67
C GLU A 776 4.68 -15.04 3.52
N MET A 777 4.17 -14.92 2.28
CA MET A 777 2.85 -14.34 2.02
C MET A 777 1.72 -15.31 2.42
N PRO A 778 0.75 -14.89 3.26
CA PRO A 778 -0.36 -15.73 3.67
C PRO A 778 -1.39 -15.93 2.55
N ALA A 779 -2.22 -16.96 2.69
CA ALA A 779 -3.43 -17.08 1.88
C ALA A 779 -4.48 -16.01 2.26
N LEU A 780 -5.49 -15.76 1.41
CA LEU A 780 -6.51 -14.73 1.67
C LEU A 780 -7.31 -15.01 2.94
N ASP A 781 -7.72 -16.25 3.15
CA ASP A 781 -8.43 -16.72 4.34
C ASP A 781 -7.57 -16.63 5.62
N GLU A 782 -6.27 -16.87 5.50
CA GLU A 782 -5.31 -16.70 6.60
C GLU A 782 -5.02 -15.23 6.93
N ALA A 783 -5.05 -14.34 5.93
CA ALA A 783 -4.80 -12.91 6.12
C ALA A 783 -5.84 -12.26 7.05
N ARG A 784 -7.04 -12.85 7.16
CA ARG A 784 -8.11 -12.39 8.06
C ARG A 784 -8.68 -13.54 8.87
N HIS A 785 -8.04 -13.84 9.99
CA HIS A 785 -8.45 -14.91 10.89
C HIS A 785 -9.90 -14.72 11.37
N HIS A 786 -10.75 -15.69 11.04
CA HIS A 786 -12.09 -15.82 11.62
C HIS A 786 -11.99 -16.58 12.96
N TYR A 787 -12.35 -15.95 14.08
CA TYR A 787 -12.17 -16.50 15.44
C TYR A 787 -13.25 -17.54 15.86
N GLY A 788 -13.95 -18.20 14.93
CA GLY A 788 -15.12 -19.02 15.25
C GLY A 788 -15.35 -20.26 14.38
N ARG A 789 -16.32 -21.10 14.79
CA ARG A 789 -16.94 -22.11 13.92
C ARG A 789 -18.00 -21.42 13.07
N GLY A 790 -17.97 -21.62 11.76
CA GLY A 790 -18.93 -21.01 10.84
C GLY A 790 -18.35 -20.80 9.44
N PRO A 791 -19.08 -20.10 8.55
CA PRO A 791 -18.58 -19.71 7.23
C PRO A 791 -17.32 -18.84 7.35
N ALA A 792 -16.30 -19.11 6.55
CA ALA A 792 -15.02 -18.38 6.58
C ALA A 792 -14.93 -17.21 5.58
N THR A 793 -15.91 -17.10 4.68
CA THR A 793 -15.96 -16.07 3.63
C THR A 793 -17.32 -15.36 3.61
N PRO A 794 -17.38 -14.10 3.14
CA PRO A 794 -18.64 -13.36 2.97
C PRO A 794 -19.65 -14.13 2.11
N ALA A 795 -19.20 -14.73 1.00
CA ALA A 795 -20.07 -15.51 0.11
C ALA A 795 -20.62 -16.78 0.77
N ALA A 796 -19.80 -17.50 1.54
CA ALA A 796 -20.26 -18.66 2.30
C ALA A 796 -21.25 -18.25 3.40
N LEU A 797 -21.02 -17.10 4.05
CA LEU A 797 -21.94 -16.55 5.04
C LEU A 797 -23.28 -16.14 4.39
N ALA A 798 -23.25 -15.44 3.26
CA ALA A 798 -24.44 -15.08 2.51
C ALA A 798 -25.28 -16.32 2.13
N ALA A 799 -24.63 -17.36 1.59
CA ALA A 799 -25.29 -18.62 1.26
C ALA A 799 -25.90 -19.29 2.50
N ALA A 800 -25.20 -19.30 3.64
CA ALA A 800 -25.69 -19.90 4.88
C ALA A 800 -26.91 -19.14 5.46
N VAL A 801 -26.88 -17.80 5.41
CA VAL A 801 -27.99 -16.94 5.84
C VAL A 801 -29.24 -17.23 5.00
N LEU A 802 -29.11 -17.28 3.68
CA LEU A 802 -30.24 -17.56 2.77
C LEU A 802 -30.76 -18.99 2.90
N ALA A 803 -29.89 -19.97 3.17
CA ALA A 803 -30.30 -21.36 3.36
C ALA A 803 -31.21 -21.55 4.60
N LYS A 804 -30.98 -20.80 5.69
CA LYS A 804 -31.82 -20.84 6.90
C LYS A 804 -33.21 -20.23 6.74
N VAL A 805 -33.47 -19.53 5.64
CA VAL A 805 -34.80 -18.97 5.33
C VAL A 805 -35.68 -20.00 4.64
N LEU A 806 -35.07 -20.95 3.93
CA LEU A 806 -35.74 -21.94 3.10
C LEU A 806 -36.05 -23.26 3.82
N GLY A 807 -35.47 -23.48 5.01
CA GLY A 807 -35.70 -24.66 5.86
C GLY A 807 -36.29 -24.27 7.20
#